data_AF-V8CQR0-F1
#
_entry.id   AF-V8CQR0-F1
#
_cell.length_a   1.000
_cell.length_b   1.000
_cell.length_c   1.000
_cell.angle_alpha   90.00
_cell.angle_beta   90.00
_cell.angle_gamma   90.00
#
_symmetry.space_group_name_H-M   'P 1'
#
loop_
_entity.id
_entity.type
_entity.pdbx_description
1 polymer ?
#
loop_
_entity_poly.entity_id
_entity_poly.type
_entity_poly.pdbx_seq_one_letter_code
_entity_poly.pdbx_strand_id
1 'polypeptide(L)'
;MNYFTAKLTEILKHTLVIVSIFFIVRLLFAVCFVPFTTFEVYAKSLPFAAFNALRFDLQVAAYVAILPFLVVLVCLFVRNRSVAGWLSRFISTYYVVLEIVLLILALVDIGFYSNFHSHINITFFDFFNENPLSLLQTIWEEYHVILYLSAVGLASFGIYILARKIAKGTLSCENKHASLAVNRKTIVLIVLFLVAEVVCLRGSVWRFPLQVEDSFVSSSKQINDLVPNAAYMLKKAVKEKKNAFAFRSIESLLSEYKFKSLQEAINVYTKSDTIRLQGDTLAALRTALFRTVPDTMKHKQPNVLIIYEESWSNYLMNLDSRRCDMLLGMRRHLKEDLLFRNFQSVGNGTIASIENIVSSVPFPRFFSSPYRFHCLPSSVALPFNESGYTTEFISGMDVAWENCAEALKYQHFTKVTGKFTLKEQHPEYEYNSIGVFDHYLFRSIQERLDQHTAKPQMLLCMTTTNHPPFEFPKDVQLKAVPDDYYNNECFAEKNHEVLQKYITGFRYANKTLGDFLDKFKQSKAAENTIVIISGDHNVRSILDYTQVDKRWERSVPLYIYLPPYLRKESYRSMTNRWGSHDDILATLAPFAFRNTKYMCLGNNLLKEGVADSTYYSANVEQLLACPAYQAQAQRIVNARNLLRIVFFQQTFAKC
;
A
#
# COMPACT_ATOMS: atom_id res chain seq x y z
N MET A 1 21.60 49.35 0.95
CA MET A 1 20.79 48.36 0.21
C MET A 1 19.50 49.04 -0.22
N ASN A 2 19.10 48.97 -1.50
CA ASN A 2 17.81 49.54 -1.91
C ASN A 2 16.66 48.61 -1.45
N TYR A 3 15.42 49.11 -1.40
CA TYR A 3 14.24 48.38 -0.93
C TYR A 3 14.09 47.01 -1.60
N PHE A 4 14.26 46.97 -2.92
CA PHE A 4 14.15 45.75 -3.71
C PHE A 4 15.20 44.70 -3.31
N THR A 5 16.48 45.07 -3.22
CA THR A 5 17.54 44.16 -2.78
C THR A 5 17.29 43.65 -1.36
N ALA A 6 16.72 44.48 -0.49
CA ALA A 6 16.36 44.07 0.87
C ALA A 6 15.27 42.99 0.87
N LYS A 7 14.23 43.16 0.05
CA LYS A 7 13.14 42.19 -0.11
C LYS A 7 13.57 40.91 -0.81
N LEU A 8 14.45 41.01 -1.79
CA LEU A 8 15.06 39.84 -2.42
C LEU A 8 15.90 39.03 -1.42
N THR A 9 16.63 39.73 -0.56
CA THR A 9 17.40 39.11 0.52
C THR A 9 16.47 38.43 1.55
N GLU A 10 15.31 39.03 1.85
CA GLU A 10 14.27 38.42 2.70
C GLU A 10 13.75 37.11 2.08
N ILE A 11 13.42 37.11 0.79
CA ILE A 11 13.02 35.89 0.05
C ILE A 11 14.11 34.81 0.11
N LEU A 12 15.37 35.17 -0.22
CA LEU A 12 16.48 34.21 -0.19
C LEU A 12 16.74 33.64 1.21
N LYS A 13 16.56 34.43 2.27
CA LYS A 13 16.67 33.96 3.65
C LYS A 13 15.58 32.94 3.97
N HIS A 14 14.34 33.19 3.57
CA HIS A 14 13.25 32.22 3.72
C HIS A 14 13.43 30.96 2.87
N THR A 15 13.97 31.09 1.64
CA THR A 15 14.41 29.93 0.84
C THR A 15 15.41 29.08 1.61
N LEU A 16 16.40 29.70 2.28
CA LEU A 16 17.36 28.98 3.12
C LEU A 16 16.69 28.31 4.32
N VAL A 17 15.69 28.94 4.95
CA VAL A 17 14.91 28.33 6.04
C VAL A 17 14.19 27.08 5.56
N ILE A 18 13.49 27.14 4.41
CA ILE A 18 12.79 25.99 3.82
C ILE A 18 13.77 24.84 3.52
N VAL A 19 14.90 25.13 2.87
CA VAL A 19 15.93 24.12 2.58
C VAL A 19 16.50 23.54 3.89
N SER A 20 16.68 24.36 4.92
CA SER A 20 17.16 23.91 6.23
C SER A 20 16.14 23.00 6.93
N ILE A 21 14.84 23.29 6.83
CA ILE A 21 13.77 22.42 7.35
C ILE A 21 13.87 21.05 6.68
N PHE A 22 13.89 20.98 5.36
CA PHE A 22 13.99 19.71 4.65
C PHE A 22 15.29 18.97 4.96
N PHE A 23 16.42 19.69 5.05
CA PHE A 23 17.69 19.08 5.41
C PHE A 23 17.67 18.47 6.82
N ILE A 24 17.15 19.18 7.82
CA ILE A 24 17.05 18.68 9.20
C ILE A 24 16.12 17.46 9.26
N VAL A 25 14.95 17.53 8.63
CA VAL A 25 14.01 16.40 8.60
C VAL A 25 14.61 15.20 7.85
N ARG A 26 15.39 15.43 6.79
CA ARG A 26 16.12 14.38 6.07
C ARG A 26 17.22 13.74 6.92
N LEU A 27 17.92 14.52 7.75
CA LEU A 27 18.87 13.95 8.72
C LEU A 27 18.15 13.10 9.77
N LEU A 28 16.98 13.55 10.24
CA LEU A 28 16.14 12.74 11.14
C LEU A 28 15.71 11.43 10.45
N PHE A 29 15.22 11.52 9.22
CA PHE A 29 14.86 10.34 8.41
C PHE A 29 16.05 9.38 8.25
N ALA A 30 17.25 9.91 7.95
CA ALA A 30 18.47 9.12 7.82
C ALA A 30 18.77 8.34 9.10
N VAL A 31 18.68 9.00 10.26
CA VAL A 31 18.90 8.37 11.57
C VAL A 31 17.86 7.29 11.87
N CYS A 32 16.60 7.53 11.49
CA CYS A 32 15.51 6.60 11.77
C CYS A 32 15.49 5.37 10.85
N PHE A 33 15.82 5.51 9.56
CA PHE A 33 15.50 4.47 8.56
C PHE A 33 16.69 3.99 7.72
N VAL A 34 17.87 4.60 7.86
CA VAL A 34 19.06 4.23 7.06
C VAL A 34 20.16 3.69 7.96
N PRO A 35 20.46 2.38 7.92
CA PRO A 35 21.56 1.80 8.69
C PRO A 35 22.90 2.45 8.34
N PHE A 36 23.75 2.72 9.34
CA PHE A 36 25.06 3.34 9.15
C PHE A 36 25.93 2.63 8.11
N THR A 37 25.90 1.29 8.09
CA THR A 37 26.60 0.46 7.10
C THR A 37 26.17 0.74 5.66
N THR A 38 24.92 1.17 5.45
CA THR A 38 24.41 1.55 4.12
C THR A 38 25.11 2.81 3.61
N PHE A 39 25.42 3.77 4.48
CA PHE A 39 26.17 4.97 4.09
C PHE A 39 27.60 4.62 3.66
N GLU A 40 28.26 3.69 4.35
CA GLU A 40 29.61 3.24 4.00
C GLU A 40 29.63 2.54 2.64
N VAL A 41 28.72 1.58 2.42
CA VAL A 41 28.63 0.82 1.17
C VAL A 41 28.33 1.74 -0.03
N TYR A 42 27.50 2.77 0.17
CA TYR A 42 27.04 3.66 -0.88
C TYR A 42 27.65 5.07 -0.83
N ALA A 43 28.81 5.23 -0.18
CA ALA A 43 29.46 6.54 0.02
C ALA A 43 29.64 7.34 -1.30
N LYS A 44 29.93 6.65 -2.42
CA LYS A 44 30.09 7.26 -3.75
C LYS A 44 28.79 7.85 -4.31
N SER A 45 27.63 7.37 -3.86
CA SER A 45 26.32 7.88 -4.28
C SER A 45 25.87 9.10 -3.47
N LEU A 46 26.46 9.36 -2.30
CA LEU A 46 26.01 10.44 -1.39
C LEU A 46 26.14 11.85 -1.97
N PRO A 47 27.20 12.22 -2.73
CA PRO A 47 27.25 13.53 -3.38
C PRO A 47 26.12 13.74 -4.38
N PHE A 48 25.76 12.70 -5.14
CA PHE A 48 24.62 12.72 -6.07
C PHE A 48 23.29 12.83 -5.31
N ALA A 49 23.15 12.08 -4.21
CA ALA A 49 22.00 12.17 -3.32
C ALA A 49 21.81 13.59 -2.79
N ALA A 50 22.87 14.21 -2.26
CA ALA A 50 22.84 15.57 -1.73
C ALA A 50 22.54 16.61 -2.82
N PHE A 51 23.13 16.46 -4.00
CA PHE A 51 22.87 17.36 -5.13
C PHE A 51 21.40 17.29 -5.58
N ASN A 52 20.86 16.08 -5.77
CA ASN A 52 19.47 15.93 -6.18
C ASN A 52 18.51 16.34 -5.06
N ALA A 53 18.82 16.03 -3.80
CA ALA A 53 18.02 16.46 -2.65
C ALA A 53 17.90 17.99 -2.61
N LEU A 54 19.00 18.70 -2.82
CA LEU A 54 18.99 20.16 -2.91
C LEU A 54 18.13 20.66 -4.08
N ARG A 55 18.15 19.98 -5.24
CA ARG A 55 17.27 20.32 -6.38
C ARG A 55 15.79 20.17 -6.02
N PHE A 56 15.41 19.10 -5.32
CA PHE A 56 14.03 18.91 -4.84
C PHE A 56 13.63 19.99 -3.83
N ASP A 57 14.51 20.34 -2.90
CA ASP A 57 14.25 21.33 -1.87
C ASP A 57 14.13 22.75 -2.47
N LEU A 58 15.05 23.12 -3.36
CA LEU A 58 15.02 24.40 -4.08
C LEU A 58 13.79 24.52 -4.98
N GLN A 59 13.32 23.43 -5.59
CA GLN A 59 12.10 23.47 -6.38
C GLN A 59 10.89 23.87 -5.53
N VAL A 60 10.73 23.26 -4.35
CA VAL A 60 9.65 23.61 -3.42
C VAL A 60 9.80 25.05 -2.92
N ALA A 61 11.01 25.44 -2.53
CA ALA A 61 11.27 26.80 -2.06
C ALA A 61 10.98 27.86 -3.14
N ALA A 62 11.27 27.55 -4.41
CA ALA A 62 10.90 28.40 -5.54
C ALA A 62 9.38 28.48 -5.72
N TYR A 63 8.65 27.36 -5.68
CA TYR A 63 7.17 27.42 -5.74
C TYR A 63 6.56 28.30 -4.64
N VAL A 64 7.14 28.28 -3.43
CA VAL A 64 6.74 29.16 -2.32
C VAL A 64 7.15 30.62 -2.58
N ALA A 65 8.30 30.87 -3.21
CA ALA A 65 8.80 32.22 -3.47
C ALA A 65 8.05 32.98 -4.58
N ILE A 66 7.31 32.30 -5.47
CA ILE A 66 6.56 32.94 -6.57
C ILE A 66 5.68 34.09 -6.06
N LEU A 67 4.80 33.85 -5.10
CA LEU A 67 3.83 34.85 -4.66
C LEU A 67 4.53 36.07 -3.99
N PRO A 68 5.42 35.89 -3.00
CA PRO A 68 6.22 36.98 -2.46
C PRO A 68 7.01 37.75 -3.53
N PHE A 69 7.61 37.06 -4.50
CA PHE A 69 8.35 37.72 -5.58
C PHE A 69 7.45 38.58 -6.47
N LEU A 70 6.29 38.07 -6.91
CA LEU A 70 5.31 38.84 -7.68
C LEU A 70 4.80 40.05 -6.90
N VAL A 71 4.54 39.88 -5.61
CA VAL A 71 4.10 40.95 -4.71
C VAL A 71 5.18 42.03 -4.57
N VAL A 72 6.46 41.65 -4.43
CA VAL A 72 7.59 42.58 -4.40
C VAL A 72 7.74 43.34 -5.73
N LEU A 73 7.51 42.69 -6.88
CA LEU A 73 7.53 43.34 -8.19
C LEU A 73 6.43 44.40 -8.34
N VAL A 74 5.19 44.09 -7.93
CA VAL A 74 4.07 45.05 -7.96
C VAL A 74 4.37 46.26 -7.07
N CYS A 75 4.97 46.03 -5.91
CA CYS A 75 5.29 47.12 -4.98
C CYS A 75 6.43 48.03 -5.43
N LEU A 76 7.19 47.69 -6.47
CA LEU A 76 8.09 48.64 -7.14
C LEU A 76 7.32 49.83 -7.74
N PHE A 77 6.04 49.64 -8.07
CA PHE A 77 5.17 50.66 -8.67
C PHE A 77 4.30 51.40 -7.64
N VAL A 78 4.19 50.89 -6.40
CA VAL A 78 3.33 51.47 -5.35
C VAL A 78 4.18 52.24 -4.33
N ARG A 79 4.16 53.56 -4.43
CA ARG A 79 5.02 54.47 -3.65
C ARG A 79 4.38 54.91 -2.33
N ASN A 80 4.06 53.95 -1.44
CA ASN A 80 3.43 54.22 -0.15
C ASN A 80 4.07 53.42 1.01
N ARG A 81 4.53 54.13 2.07
CA ARG A 81 5.17 53.53 3.26
C ARG A 81 4.23 52.62 4.06
N SER A 82 2.96 52.97 4.17
CA SER A 82 1.96 52.14 4.87
C SER A 82 1.72 50.83 4.13
N VAL A 83 1.77 50.86 2.80
CA VAL A 83 1.68 49.65 1.96
C VAL A 83 2.91 48.78 2.13
N ALA A 84 4.12 49.34 2.16
CA ALA A 84 5.37 48.59 2.38
C ALA A 84 5.39 47.87 3.75
N GLY A 85 4.95 48.56 4.83
CA GLY A 85 4.87 47.97 6.16
C GLY A 85 3.79 46.88 6.29
N TRP A 86 2.67 47.02 5.59
CA TRP A 86 1.67 45.95 5.47
C TRP A 86 2.23 44.76 4.68
N LEU A 87 2.92 45.02 3.57
CA LEU A 87 3.52 44.01 2.71
C LEU A 87 4.56 43.15 3.44
N SER A 88 5.44 43.78 4.21
CA SER A 88 6.46 43.05 4.97
C SER A 88 5.83 42.13 6.01
N ARG A 89 4.73 42.55 6.64
CA ARG A 89 3.97 41.71 7.57
C ARG A 89 3.30 40.56 6.84
N PHE A 90 2.70 40.84 5.67
CA PHE A 90 2.10 39.81 4.82
C PHE A 90 3.12 38.76 4.40
N ILE A 91 4.26 39.17 3.80
CA ILE A 91 5.33 38.27 3.35
C ILE A 91 5.87 37.43 4.52
N SER A 92 6.19 38.07 5.65
CA SER A 92 6.69 37.37 6.83
C SER A 92 5.66 36.36 7.38
N THR A 93 4.38 36.74 7.44
CA THR A 93 3.31 35.82 7.91
C THR A 93 3.10 34.67 6.92
N TYR A 94 3.11 34.96 5.62
CA TYR A 94 3.01 33.97 4.55
C TYR A 94 4.10 32.91 4.65
N TYR A 95 5.36 33.33 4.80
CA TYR A 95 6.47 32.40 4.95
C TYR A 95 6.38 31.59 6.24
N VAL A 96 6.07 32.21 7.38
CA VAL A 96 5.91 31.48 8.66
C VAL A 96 4.85 30.38 8.51
N VAL A 97 3.69 30.70 7.94
CA VAL A 97 2.62 29.71 7.76
C VAL A 97 3.08 28.57 6.86
N LEU A 98 3.68 28.87 5.70
CA LEU A 98 4.11 27.82 4.79
C LEU A 98 5.29 27.01 5.29
N GLU A 99 6.26 27.62 5.97
CA GLU A 99 7.38 26.92 6.61
C GLU A 99 6.88 25.94 7.68
N ILE A 100 5.88 26.34 8.48
CA ILE A 100 5.22 25.44 9.45
C ILE A 100 4.46 24.31 8.75
N VAL A 101 3.71 24.61 7.68
CA VAL A 101 2.99 23.58 6.90
C VAL A 101 3.96 22.58 6.28
N LEU A 102 5.08 23.05 5.71
CA LEU A 102 6.11 22.19 5.13
C LEU A 102 6.80 21.32 6.19
N LEU A 103 7.06 21.87 7.38
CA LEU A 103 7.59 21.11 8.51
C LEU A 103 6.62 20.00 8.93
N ILE A 104 5.33 20.33 9.13
CA ILE A 104 4.31 19.34 9.51
C ILE A 104 4.20 18.25 8.43
N LEU A 105 4.13 18.64 7.16
CA LEU A 105 4.05 17.70 6.05
C LEU A 105 5.28 16.76 6.00
N ALA A 106 6.47 17.28 6.24
CA ALA A 106 7.70 16.48 6.27
C ALA A 106 7.73 15.49 7.44
N LEU A 107 7.17 15.84 8.59
CA LEU A 107 7.04 14.92 9.73
C LEU A 107 5.92 13.88 9.51
N VAL A 108 4.82 14.26 8.87
CA VAL A 108 3.76 13.32 8.45
C VAL A 108 4.32 12.27 7.50
N ASP A 109 5.19 12.66 6.56
CA ASP A 109 5.85 11.73 5.64
C ASP A 109 6.79 10.75 6.36
N ILE A 110 7.50 11.18 7.40
CA ILE A 110 8.27 10.27 8.28
C ILE A 110 7.36 9.23 8.94
N GLY A 111 6.23 9.68 9.52
CA GLY A 111 5.24 8.77 10.12
C GLY A 111 4.67 7.80 9.09
N PHE A 112 4.31 8.30 7.91
CA PHE A 112 3.83 7.47 6.81
C PHE A 112 4.89 6.43 6.37
N TYR A 113 6.15 6.83 6.25
CA TYR A 113 7.25 5.93 5.90
C TYR A 113 7.45 4.81 6.93
N SER A 114 7.28 5.10 8.22
CA SER A 114 7.36 4.11 9.29
C SER A 114 6.38 2.94 9.13
N ASN A 115 5.21 3.20 8.53
CA ASN A 115 4.16 2.19 8.38
C ASN A 115 4.19 1.47 7.02
N PHE A 116 4.49 2.22 5.96
CA PHE A 116 4.40 1.71 4.58
C PHE A 116 5.75 1.42 3.94
N HIS A 117 6.86 1.80 4.59
CA HIS A 117 8.22 1.75 4.04
C HIS A 117 8.36 2.45 2.67
N SER A 118 7.57 3.50 2.50
CA SER A 118 7.49 4.32 1.29
C SER A 118 7.11 5.74 1.68
N HIS A 119 7.64 6.75 0.98
CA HIS A 119 7.14 8.12 1.11
C HIS A 119 5.68 8.22 0.67
N ILE A 120 5.03 9.33 1.04
CA ILE A 120 3.67 9.69 0.63
C ILE A 120 3.46 9.36 -0.85
N ASN A 121 2.50 8.48 -1.09
CA ASN A 121 2.05 8.03 -2.40
C ASN A 121 0.51 7.96 -2.40
N ILE A 122 -0.11 7.40 -3.43
CA ILE A 122 -1.57 7.32 -3.54
C ILE A 122 -2.26 6.70 -2.30
N THR A 123 -1.61 5.79 -1.58
CA THR A 123 -2.13 5.14 -0.35
C THR A 123 -2.36 6.15 0.78
N PHE A 124 -1.68 7.30 0.76
CA PHE A 124 -1.92 8.38 1.72
C PHE A 124 -3.39 8.83 1.77
N PHE A 125 -4.13 8.68 0.67
CA PHE A 125 -5.53 9.06 0.60
C PHE A 125 -6.49 8.03 1.22
N ASP A 126 -6.03 6.80 1.45
CA ASP A 126 -6.83 5.73 2.07
C ASP A 126 -7.14 6.06 3.53
N PHE A 127 -6.21 6.72 4.23
CA PHE A 127 -6.40 7.21 5.60
C PHE A 127 -7.66 8.07 5.79
N PHE A 128 -8.03 8.88 4.80
CA PHE A 128 -9.18 9.77 4.92
C PHE A 128 -10.53 9.06 4.66
N ASN A 129 -10.49 7.79 4.27
CA ASN A 129 -11.67 6.97 4.06
C ASN A 129 -12.01 6.08 5.28
N GLU A 130 -11.11 6.02 6.26
CA GLU A 130 -11.35 5.38 7.56
C GLU A 130 -12.24 6.25 8.47
N ASN A 131 -12.77 5.65 9.54
CA ASN A 131 -13.52 6.41 10.53
C ASN A 131 -12.58 7.43 11.22
N PRO A 132 -12.92 8.74 11.23
CA PRO A 132 -12.02 9.76 11.78
C PRO A 132 -11.68 9.54 13.26
N LEU A 133 -12.60 8.99 14.05
CA LEU A 133 -12.36 8.74 15.48
C LEU A 133 -11.39 7.58 15.68
N SER A 134 -11.53 6.49 14.93
CA SER A 134 -10.59 5.36 15.02
C SER A 134 -9.21 5.77 14.56
N LEU A 135 -9.10 6.56 13.48
CA LEU A 135 -7.83 7.09 13.01
C LEU A 135 -7.14 7.96 14.07
N LEU A 136 -7.87 8.87 14.71
CA LEU A 136 -7.33 9.71 15.77
C LEU A 136 -6.92 8.87 16.99
N GLN A 137 -7.67 7.84 17.32
CA GLN A 137 -7.34 6.91 18.40
C GLN A 137 -6.05 6.14 18.08
N THR A 138 -5.92 5.56 16.87
CA THR A 138 -4.70 4.90 16.42
C THR A 138 -3.50 5.84 16.46
N ILE A 139 -3.65 7.08 15.96
CA ILE A 139 -2.58 8.09 16.03
C ILE A 139 -2.21 8.39 17.50
N TRP A 140 -3.19 8.49 18.39
CA TRP A 140 -2.94 8.78 19.80
C TRP A 140 -2.27 7.63 20.55
N GLU A 141 -2.64 6.40 20.23
CA GLU A 141 -2.18 5.20 20.94
C GLU A 141 -0.84 4.66 20.41
N GLU A 142 -0.58 4.80 19.11
CA GLU A 142 0.64 4.28 18.49
C GLU A 142 1.78 5.30 18.48
N TYR A 143 1.47 6.59 18.49
CA TYR A 143 2.46 7.66 18.35
C TYR A 143 2.57 8.47 19.64
N HIS A 144 3.77 8.98 19.92
CA HIS A 144 3.99 9.92 21.02
C HIS A 144 3.46 11.32 20.66
N VAL A 145 2.14 11.47 20.49
CA VAL A 145 1.50 12.69 19.96
C VAL A 145 1.87 13.93 20.74
N ILE A 146 1.88 13.88 22.08
CA ILE A 146 2.25 15.03 22.92
C ILE A 146 3.71 15.45 22.66
N LEU A 147 4.63 14.49 22.56
CA LEU A 147 6.04 14.76 22.28
C LEU A 147 6.20 15.36 20.88
N TYR A 148 5.54 14.78 19.88
CA TYR A 148 5.60 15.26 18.49
C TYR A 148 4.99 16.66 18.34
N LEU A 149 3.82 16.91 18.93
CA LEU A 149 3.20 18.24 18.96
C LEU A 149 4.07 19.26 19.70
N SER A 150 4.73 18.87 20.79
CA SER A 150 5.65 19.74 21.52
C SER A 150 6.88 20.07 20.68
N ALA A 151 7.47 19.08 20.00
CA ALA A 151 8.61 19.28 19.11
C ALA A 151 8.25 20.17 17.91
N VAL A 152 7.08 19.94 17.29
CA VAL A 152 6.53 20.79 16.22
C VAL A 152 6.28 22.20 16.74
N GLY A 153 5.71 22.37 17.93
CA GLY A 153 5.46 23.67 18.55
C GLY A 153 6.75 24.45 18.79
N LEU A 154 7.78 23.80 19.34
CA LEU A 154 9.10 24.41 19.57
C LEU A 154 9.78 24.80 18.25
N ALA A 155 9.77 23.92 17.26
CA ALA A 155 10.33 24.21 15.94
C ALA A 155 9.57 25.35 15.24
N SER A 156 8.23 25.35 15.32
CA SER A 156 7.37 26.42 14.78
C SER A 156 7.63 27.75 15.46
N PHE A 157 7.85 27.76 16.78
CA PHE A 157 8.23 28.96 17.51
C PHE A 157 9.62 29.48 17.11
N GLY A 158 10.58 28.57 16.89
CA GLY A 158 11.89 28.91 16.33
C GLY A 158 11.79 29.55 14.94
N ILE A 159 10.99 28.96 14.05
CA ILE A 159 10.66 29.51 12.72
C ILE A 159 10.07 30.91 12.85
N TYR A 160 9.08 31.10 13.73
CA TYR A 160 8.47 32.40 13.98
C TYR A 160 9.49 33.45 14.44
N ILE A 161 10.37 33.12 15.39
CA ILE A 161 11.42 34.03 15.85
C ILE A 161 12.36 34.39 14.70
N LEU A 162 12.78 33.40 13.91
CA LEU A 162 13.69 33.60 12.78
C LEU A 162 13.06 34.50 11.72
N ALA A 163 11.81 34.23 11.33
CA ALA A 163 11.05 35.06 10.41
C ALA A 163 10.92 36.51 10.92
N ARG A 164 10.66 36.70 12.23
CA ARG A 164 10.61 38.05 12.84
C ARG A 164 11.97 38.73 12.80
N LYS A 165 13.09 38.01 12.99
CA LYS A 165 14.45 38.55 12.84
C LYS A 165 14.75 38.94 11.39
N ILE A 166 14.36 38.11 10.43
CA ILE A 166 14.51 38.37 8.99
C ILE A 166 13.72 39.65 8.63
N ALA A 167 12.44 39.72 8.98
CA ALA A 167 11.58 40.86 8.70
C ALA A 167 12.09 42.17 9.34
N LYS A 168 12.52 42.14 10.61
CA LYS A 168 13.11 43.30 11.29
C LYS A 168 14.39 43.80 10.60
N GLY A 169 15.26 42.89 10.17
CA GLY A 169 16.48 43.23 9.43
C GLY A 169 16.19 43.95 8.11
N THR A 170 15.09 43.58 7.44
CA THR A 170 14.64 44.21 6.19
C THR A 170 14.00 45.58 6.45
N LEU A 171 13.11 45.70 7.44
CA LEU A 171 12.45 46.96 7.82
C LEU A 171 13.47 48.03 8.28
N SER A 172 14.55 47.63 8.95
CA SER A 172 15.62 48.56 9.35
C SER A 172 16.33 49.23 8.15
N CYS A 173 16.27 48.63 6.96
CA CYS A 173 16.81 49.20 5.72
C CYS A 173 15.80 50.14 5.01
N GLU A 174 14.51 50.08 5.36
CA GLU A 174 13.45 50.95 4.81
C GLU A 174 13.45 52.36 5.41
N ASN A 175 14.00 52.52 6.62
CA ASN A 175 14.03 53.81 7.34
C ASN A 175 15.05 54.82 6.80
N LYS A 176 15.94 54.43 5.89
CA LYS A 176 16.84 55.35 5.21
C LYS A 176 16.15 55.87 3.94
N HIS A 177 16.18 57.19 3.70
CA HIS A 177 15.65 57.89 2.52
C HIS A 177 16.32 57.42 1.21
N ALA A 178 16.17 56.15 0.84
CA ALA A 178 16.66 55.60 -0.41
C ALA A 178 15.62 55.87 -1.51
N SER A 179 16.04 56.54 -2.58
CA SER A 179 15.20 56.71 -3.75
C SER A 179 14.86 55.33 -4.33
N LEU A 180 13.56 55.07 -4.56
CA LEU A 180 13.04 53.89 -5.26
C LEU A 180 13.29 53.98 -6.79
N ALA A 181 14.35 54.65 -7.22
CA ALA A 181 14.67 54.74 -8.64
C ALA A 181 15.09 53.34 -9.14
N VAL A 182 14.33 52.78 -10.07
CA VAL A 182 14.69 51.56 -10.80
C VAL A 182 15.93 51.88 -11.62
N ASN A 183 17.10 51.52 -11.10
CA ASN A 183 18.37 51.68 -11.79
C ASN A 183 18.74 50.38 -12.52
N ARG A 184 19.72 50.47 -13.45
CA ARG A 184 20.22 49.31 -14.21
C ARG A 184 20.60 48.12 -13.33
N LYS A 185 21.14 48.36 -12.12
CA LYS A 185 21.52 47.30 -11.17
C LYS A 185 20.31 46.55 -10.62
N THR A 186 19.21 47.26 -10.30
CA THR A 186 17.95 46.65 -9.86
C THR A 186 17.35 45.76 -10.96
N ILE A 187 17.36 46.22 -12.21
CA ILE A 187 16.86 45.44 -13.36
C ILE A 187 17.69 44.16 -13.54
N VAL A 188 19.02 44.26 -13.49
CA VAL A 188 19.91 43.08 -13.58
C VAL A 188 19.62 42.08 -12.46
N LEU A 189 19.42 42.54 -11.22
CA LEU A 189 19.07 41.67 -10.10
C LEU A 189 17.71 40.99 -10.27
N ILE A 190 16.69 41.71 -10.79
CA ILE A 190 15.38 41.12 -11.11
C ILE A 190 15.54 40.00 -12.14
N VAL A 191 16.28 40.25 -13.22
CA VAL A 191 16.49 39.25 -14.29
C VAL A 191 17.25 38.05 -13.76
N LEU A 192 18.33 38.25 -12.99
CA LEU A 192 19.09 37.16 -12.40
C LEU A 192 18.25 36.33 -11.43
N PHE A 193 17.45 36.97 -10.59
CA PHE A 193 16.54 36.26 -9.70
C PHE A 193 15.48 35.50 -10.47
N LEU A 194 14.86 36.11 -11.50
CA LEU A 194 13.88 35.43 -12.35
C LEU A 194 14.48 34.21 -13.05
N VAL A 195 15.71 34.31 -13.57
CA VAL A 195 16.42 33.18 -14.17
C VAL A 195 16.67 32.09 -13.13
N ALA A 196 17.17 32.44 -11.95
CA ALA A 196 17.38 31.50 -10.86
C ALA A 196 16.08 30.81 -10.44
N GLU A 197 14.99 31.57 -10.34
CA GLU A 197 13.66 31.11 -10.00
C GLU A 197 13.14 30.11 -11.04
N VAL A 198 13.24 30.43 -12.33
CA VAL A 198 12.85 29.53 -13.43
C VAL A 198 13.67 28.24 -13.40
N VAL A 199 14.98 28.33 -13.16
CA VAL A 199 15.86 27.15 -13.02
C VAL A 199 15.46 26.29 -11.83
N CYS A 200 15.15 26.89 -10.68
CA CYS A 200 14.74 26.16 -9.47
C CYS A 200 13.35 25.55 -9.62
N LEU A 201 12.37 26.29 -10.16
CA LEU A 201 11.02 25.79 -10.46
C LEU A 201 11.06 24.58 -11.41
N ARG A 202 11.91 24.64 -12.42
CA ARG A 202 12.14 23.52 -13.33
C ARG A 202 12.92 22.39 -12.66
N GLY A 203 13.79 22.72 -11.70
CA GLY A 203 14.68 21.82 -10.97
C GLY A 203 15.72 21.13 -11.85
N SER A 204 15.88 21.56 -13.10
CA SER A 204 16.79 21.00 -14.11
C SER A 204 17.02 22.04 -15.22
N VAL A 205 18.23 22.09 -15.77
CA VAL A 205 18.55 22.87 -16.97
C VAL A 205 18.63 22.00 -18.23
N TRP A 206 18.37 20.69 -18.12
CA TRP A 206 18.51 19.73 -19.23
C TRP A 206 17.20 19.49 -20.01
N ARG A 207 17.05 18.43 -20.81
CA ARG A 207 15.84 18.18 -21.62
C ARG A 207 14.56 18.06 -20.79
N PHE A 208 14.59 17.35 -19.67
CA PHE A 208 13.43 17.10 -18.82
C PHE A 208 13.50 17.95 -17.53
N PRO A 209 12.36 18.45 -17.02
CA PRO A 209 12.28 19.04 -15.68
C PRO A 209 12.62 17.99 -14.62
N LEU A 210 12.81 18.40 -13.37
CA LEU A 210 13.04 17.48 -12.24
C LEU A 210 11.90 16.45 -12.13
N GLN A 211 12.24 15.17 -12.21
CA GLN A 211 11.30 14.04 -12.18
C GLN A 211 11.55 13.15 -10.96
N VAL A 212 10.64 12.21 -10.70
CA VAL A 212 10.85 11.28 -9.57
C VAL A 212 12.03 10.36 -9.83
N GLU A 213 12.36 10.07 -11.08
CA GLU A 213 13.50 9.27 -11.51
C GLU A 213 14.83 9.90 -11.05
N ASP A 214 14.88 11.24 -10.87
CA ASP A 214 16.05 11.94 -10.30
C ASP A 214 16.28 11.58 -8.80
N SER A 215 15.33 10.92 -8.12
CA SER A 215 15.57 10.38 -6.77
C SER A 215 16.46 9.14 -6.75
N PHE A 216 16.60 8.43 -7.88
CA PHE A 216 17.39 7.20 -7.96
C PHE A 216 18.85 7.51 -8.27
N VAL A 217 19.70 7.48 -7.23
CA VAL A 217 21.14 7.77 -7.29
C VAL A 217 22.02 6.55 -6.98
N SER A 218 21.41 5.44 -6.58
CA SER A 218 22.08 4.18 -6.24
C SER A 218 21.16 2.97 -6.43
N SER A 219 21.71 1.76 -6.25
CA SER A 219 20.91 0.53 -6.16
C SER A 219 20.23 0.33 -4.80
N SER A 220 20.52 1.18 -3.80
CA SER A 220 19.87 1.13 -2.49
C SER A 220 18.63 2.01 -2.45
N LYS A 221 17.48 1.40 -2.15
CA LYS A 221 16.22 2.10 -1.92
C LYS A 221 16.35 3.15 -0.81
N GLN A 222 16.99 2.79 0.32
CA GLN A 222 17.15 3.67 1.48
C GLN A 222 17.95 4.94 1.15
N ILE A 223 18.97 4.84 0.29
CA ILE A 223 19.74 6.00 -0.16
C ILE A 223 18.92 6.86 -1.13
N ASN A 224 18.13 6.24 -2.01
CA ASN A 224 17.28 6.95 -2.97
C ASN A 224 16.13 7.68 -2.26
N ASP A 225 15.59 7.10 -1.19
CA ASP A 225 14.53 7.69 -0.37
C ASP A 225 15.02 8.91 0.45
N LEU A 226 16.33 9.10 0.65
CA LEU A 226 16.84 10.35 1.22
C LEU A 226 16.66 11.56 0.29
N VAL A 227 16.47 11.34 -1.01
CA VAL A 227 16.53 12.40 -2.01
C VAL A 227 15.26 13.27 -2.02
N PRO A 228 14.04 12.73 -2.22
CA PRO A 228 12.84 13.57 -2.35
C PRO A 228 12.44 14.20 -1.01
N ASN A 229 11.62 15.26 -1.07
CA ASN A 229 10.96 15.83 0.11
C ASN A 229 9.44 15.57 0.06
N ALA A 230 8.81 15.65 1.23
CA ALA A 230 7.40 15.33 1.41
C ALA A 230 6.45 16.17 0.55
N ALA A 231 6.77 17.45 0.30
CA ALA A 231 5.93 18.30 -0.55
C ALA A 231 5.95 17.85 -2.03
N TYR A 232 7.12 17.46 -2.54
CA TYR A 232 7.22 16.84 -3.86
C TYR A 232 6.47 15.51 -3.91
N MET A 233 6.61 14.67 -2.88
CA MET A 233 5.95 13.37 -2.81
C MET A 233 4.42 13.50 -2.71
N LEU A 234 3.90 14.48 -1.97
CA LEU A 234 2.48 14.80 -1.96
C LEU A 234 1.98 15.27 -3.33
N LYS A 235 2.71 16.15 -4.01
CA LYS A 235 2.40 16.55 -5.40
C LYS A 235 2.37 15.34 -6.32
N LYS A 236 3.33 14.43 -6.18
CA LYS A 236 3.39 13.17 -6.94
C LYS A 236 2.16 12.31 -6.63
N ALA A 237 1.83 12.10 -5.36
CA ALA A 237 0.67 11.31 -4.92
C ALA A 237 -0.66 11.87 -5.46
N VAL A 238 -0.85 13.19 -5.46
CA VAL A 238 -2.03 13.84 -6.07
C VAL A 238 -2.10 13.56 -7.58
N LYS A 239 -0.96 13.64 -8.28
CA LYS A 239 -0.88 13.32 -9.71
C LYS A 239 -1.16 11.83 -9.97
N GLU A 240 -0.62 10.93 -9.16
CA GLU A 240 -0.89 9.49 -9.21
C GLU A 240 -2.37 9.20 -9.00
N LYS A 241 -3.00 9.79 -7.98
CA LYS A 241 -4.45 9.67 -7.74
C LYS A 241 -5.27 10.14 -8.93
N LYS A 242 -4.94 11.30 -9.49
CA LYS A 242 -5.62 11.83 -10.69
C LYS A 242 -5.48 10.88 -11.89
N ASN A 243 -4.34 10.22 -12.00
CA ASN A 243 -4.00 9.34 -13.11
C ASN A 243 -4.21 7.84 -12.80
N ALA A 244 -4.83 7.49 -11.66
CA ALA A 244 -4.94 6.10 -11.21
C ALA A 244 -5.64 5.20 -12.24
N PHE A 245 -6.54 5.77 -13.03
CA PHE A 245 -7.26 5.12 -14.14
C PHE A 245 -6.87 5.64 -15.52
N ALA A 246 -5.77 6.39 -15.65
CA ALA A 246 -5.35 6.94 -16.94
C ALA A 246 -4.87 5.81 -17.87
N PHE A 247 -5.43 5.77 -19.08
CA PHE A 247 -5.01 4.78 -20.08
C PHE A 247 -3.64 5.15 -20.65
N ARG A 248 -2.73 4.18 -20.68
CA ARG A 248 -1.40 4.28 -21.27
C ARG A 248 -1.42 3.71 -22.69
N SER A 249 -0.62 4.30 -23.57
CA SER A 249 -0.47 3.77 -24.93
C SER A 249 0.22 2.39 -24.90
N ILE A 250 -0.09 1.55 -25.88
CA ILE A 250 0.49 0.21 -25.98
C ILE A 250 2.02 0.29 -26.13
N GLU A 251 2.52 1.28 -26.87
CA GLU A 251 3.96 1.52 -27.07
C GLU A 251 4.67 1.86 -25.76
N SER A 252 4.06 2.72 -24.94
CA SER A 252 4.58 3.06 -23.61
C SER A 252 4.67 1.82 -22.72
N LEU A 253 3.62 1.00 -22.73
CA LEU A 253 3.57 -0.23 -21.93
C LEU A 253 4.58 -1.27 -22.42
N LEU A 254 4.74 -1.45 -23.73
CA LEU A 254 5.77 -2.30 -24.33
C LEU A 254 7.18 -1.88 -23.88
N SER A 255 7.47 -0.58 -23.93
CA SER A 255 8.75 -0.02 -23.50
C SER A 255 9.01 -0.28 -22.01
N GLU A 256 8.03 0.02 -21.16
CA GLU A 256 8.09 -0.16 -19.70
C GLU A 256 8.35 -1.62 -19.31
N TYR A 257 7.59 -2.56 -19.89
CA TYR A 257 7.71 -3.99 -19.60
C TYR A 257 8.78 -4.71 -20.44
N LYS A 258 9.49 -3.97 -21.30
CA LYS A 258 10.59 -4.43 -22.16
C LYS A 258 10.17 -5.52 -23.16
N PHE A 259 9.03 -5.35 -23.82
CA PHE A 259 8.54 -6.23 -24.89
C PHE A 259 8.56 -5.49 -26.23
N LYS A 260 8.87 -6.21 -27.31
CA LYS A 260 8.84 -5.66 -28.68
C LYS A 260 7.41 -5.59 -29.22
N SER A 261 6.53 -6.48 -28.77
CA SER A 261 5.13 -6.54 -29.19
C SER A 261 4.26 -7.25 -28.15
N LEU A 262 2.94 -7.02 -28.25
CA LEU A 262 1.92 -7.76 -27.50
C LEU A 262 1.98 -9.26 -27.79
N GLN A 263 2.31 -9.65 -29.04
CA GLN A 263 2.43 -11.05 -29.42
C GLN A 263 3.59 -11.74 -28.68
N GLU A 264 4.72 -11.06 -28.51
CA GLU A 264 5.84 -11.59 -27.72
C GLU A 264 5.42 -11.82 -26.27
N ALA A 265 4.71 -10.85 -25.67
CA ALA A 265 4.18 -10.98 -24.32
C ALA A 265 3.17 -12.13 -24.18
N ILE A 266 2.25 -12.29 -25.13
CA ILE A 266 1.31 -13.43 -25.18
C ILE A 266 2.07 -14.76 -25.18
N ASN A 267 3.06 -14.91 -26.07
CA ASN A 267 3.82 -16.16 -26.19
C ASN A 267 4.59 -16.49 -24.91
N VAL A 268 5.21 -15.48 -24.29
CA VAL A 268 5.93 -15.61 -23.02
C VAL A 268 4.98 -16.03 -21.90
N TYR A 269 3.82 -15.38 -21.80
CA TYR A 269 2.87 -15.62 -20.72
C TYR A 269 2.22 -17.01 -20.82
N THR A 270 1.78 -17.39 -22.02
CA THR A 270 1.06 -18.66 -22.23
C THR A 270 1.98 -19.85 -22.46
N LYS A 271 3.29 -19.60 -22.66
CA LYS A 271 4.28 -20.60 -23.09
C LYS A 271 3.83 -21.32 -24.37
N SER A 272 3.13 -20.62 -25.25
CA SER A 272 2.55 -21.14 -26.49
C SER A 272 2.56 -20.08 -27.58
N ASP A 273 2.79 -20.46 -28.82
CA ASP A 273 2.67 -19.59 -29.99
C ASP A 273 1.35 -19.77 -30.75
N THR A 274 0.41 -20.56 -30.20
CA THR A 274 -0.88 -20.85 -30.85
C THR A 274 -1.86 -19.67 -30.82
N ILE A 275 -1.72 -18.77 -29.85
CA ILE A 275 -2.62 -17.61 -29.70
C ILE A 275 -2.06 -16.47 -30.54
N ARG A 276 -2.71 -16.17 -31.67
CA ARG A 276 -2.29 -15.12 -32.60
C ARG A 276 -3.13 -13.86 -32.41
N LEU A 277 -2.46 -12.71 -32.39
CA LEU A 277 -3.08 -11.40 -32.42
C LEU A 277 -3.57 -11.11 -33.85
N GLN A 278 -4.84 -11.38 -34.15
CA GLN A 278 -5.45 -11.18 -35.47
C GLN A 278 -6.61 -10.17 -35.38
N GLY A 279 -6.30 -8.87 -35.45
CA GLY A 279 -7.29 -7.78 -35.50
C GLY A 279 -7.96 -7.44 -34.16
N ASP A 280 -8.62 -8.40 -33.50
CA ASP A 280 -9.27 -8.17 -32.19
C ASP A 280 -8.30 -8.45 -31.05
N THR A 281 -7.69 -7.37 -30.53
CA THR A 281 -6.78 -7.45 -29.40
C THR A 281 -7.48 -7.96 -28.14
N LEU A 282 -8.73 -7.55 -27.88
CA LEU A 282 -9.44 -7.96 -26.67
C LEU A 282 -9.75 -9.45 -26.70
N ALA A 283 -10.15 -10.00 -27.85
CA ALA A 283 -10.39 -11.43 -28.01
C ALA A 283 -9.11 -12.26 -27.83
N ALA A 284 -7.99 -11.81 -28.39
CA ALA A 284 -6.69 -12.45 -28.19
C ALA A 284 -6.27 -12.44 -26.71
N LEU A 285 -6.42 -11.30 -26.03
CA LEU A 285 -6.12 -11.16 -24.61
C LEU A 285 -7.05 -12.00 -23.73
N ARG A 286 -8.34 -12.10 -24.07
CA ARG A 286 -9.27 -13.03 -23.40
C ARG A 286 -8.77 -14.47 -23.51
N THR A 287 -8.32 -14.89 -24.69
CA THR A 287 -7.78 -16.24 -24.89
C THR A 287 -6.48 -16.46 -24.12
N ALA A 288 -5.63 -15.45 -24.01
CA ALA A 288 -4.34 -15.54 -23.32
C ALA A 288 -4.47 -15.52 -21.79
N LEU A 289 -5.38 -14.70 -21.24
CA LEU A 289 -5.51 -14.46 -19.80
C LEU A 289 -6.53 -15.39 -19.13
N PHE A 290 -7.43 -16.02 -19.89
CA PHE A 290 -8.46 -16.90 -19.35
C PHE A 290 -8.17 -18.36 -19.68
N ARG A 291 -8.50 -19.26 -18.75
CA ARG A 291 -8.43 -20.71 -18.96
C ARG A 291 -9.82 -21.31 -18.82
N THR A 292 -10.13 -22.28 -19.68
CA THR A 292 -11.31 -23.13 -19.54
C THR A 292 -10.95 -24.34 -18.69
N VAL A 293 -11.75 -24.62 -17.67
CA VAL A 293 -11.66 -25.85 -16.87
C VAL A 293 -12.69 -26.84 -17.38
N PRO A 294 -12.30 -28.03 -17.88
CA PRO A 294 -13.26 -29.06 -18.23
C PRO A 294 -13.93 -29.63 -16.98
N ASP A 295 -15.17 -30.10 -17.10
CA ASP A 295 -15.81 -30.84 -16.02
C ASP A 295 -15.17 -32.24 -15.87
N THR A 296 -14.24 -32.34 -14.92
CA THR A 296 -13.56 -33.60 -14.57
C THR A 296 -13.98 -34.11 -13.18
N MET A 297 -14.99 -33.49 -12.57
CA MET A 297 -15.38 -33.78 -11.20
C MET A 297 -16.21 -35.07 -11.11
N LYS A 298 -15.66 -36.06 -10.42
CA LYS A 298 -16.33 -37.34 -10.15
C LYS A 298 -17.08 -37.37 -8.81
N HIS A 299 -16.77 -36.43 -7.93
CA HIS A 299 -17.34 -36.35 -6.58
C HIS A 299 -18.35 -35.20 -6.48
N LYS A 300 -19.05 -35.15 -5.33
CA LYS A 300 -19.88 -34.00 -4.97
C LYS A 300 -19.01 -32.74 -4.98
N GLN A 301 -19.55 -31.68 -5.58
CA GLN A 301 -18.92 -30.37 -5.61
C GLN A 301 -18.81 -29.85 -4.16
N PRO A 302 -17.60 -29.53 -3.68
CA PRO A 302 -17.41 -29.05 -2.32
C PRO A 302 -17.93 -27.62 -2.18
N ASN A 303 -18.31 -27.24 -0.97
CA ASN A 303 -18.34 -25.81 -0.62
C ASN A 303 -16.91 -25.27 -0.61
N VAL A 304 -16.76 -23.96 -0.83
CA VAL A 304 -15.47 -23.27 -0.79
C VAL A 304 -15.56 -22.11 0.18
N LEU A 305 -14.74 -22.13 1.23
CA LEU A 305 -14.56 -21.02 2.15
C LEU A 305 -13.17 -20.43 1.94
N ILE A 306 -13.10 -19.15 1.60
CA ILE A 306 -11.85 -18.40 1.46
C ILE A 306 -11.85 -17.35 2.55
N ILE A 307 -10.89 -17.40 3.47
CA ILE A 307 -10.73 -16.46 4.57
C ILE A 307 -9.45 -15.66 4.33
N TYR A 308 -9.64 -14.35 4.22
CA TYR A 308 -8.56 -13.40 4.36
C TYR A 308 -8.55 -12.90 5.80
N GLU A 309 -7.48 -13.28 6.50
CA GLU A 309 -7.26 -12.91 7.88
C GLU A 309 -6.47 -11.59 7.91
N GLU A 310 -7.06 -10.56 8.49
CA GLU A 310 -6.48 -9.22 8.58
C GLU A 310 -5.07 -9.27 9.21
N SER A 311 -4.08 -8.75 8.49
CA SER A 311 -2.68 -8.65 8.92
C SER A 311 -2.07 -9.97 9.43
N TRP A 312 -2.50 -11.13 8.93
CA TRP A 312 -2.02 -12.44 9.37
C TRP A 312 -0.61 -12.73 8.83
N SER A 313 0.39 -12.19 9.52
CA SER A 313 1.80 -12.24 9.17
C SER A 313 2.39 -13.65 9.15
N ASN A 314 3.14 -13.94 8.09
CA ASN A 314 3.90 -15.18 8.01
C ASN A 314 5.04 -15.16 9.04
N TYR A 315 5.81 -14.08 9.15
CA TYR A 315 7.00 -14.03 10.00
C TYR A 315 6.68 -14.12 11.50
N LEU A 316 5.56 -13.53 11.96
CA LEU A 316 5.15 -13.63 13.38
C LEU A 316 4.95 -15.08 13.84
N MET A 317 4.62 -16.01 12.94
CA MET A 317 4.54 -17.44 13.25
C MET A 317 5.92 -18.07 13.55
N ASN A 318 7.04 -17.47 13.11
CA ASN A 318 8.39 -17.93 13.45
C ASN A 318 8.79 -17.57 14.88
N LEU A 319 8.11 -16.58 15.48
CA LEU A 319 8.38 -16.14 16.86
C LEU A 319 7.67 -17.02 17.90
N ASP A 320 6.91 -17.99 17.42
CA ASP A 320 6.23 -18.98 18.23
C ASP A 320 7.20 -19.85 19.06
N SER A 321 6.90 -20.03 20.33
CA SER A 321 7.69 -20.86 21.24
C SER A 321 6.87 -21.40 22.41
N ARG A 322 7.47 -22.25 23.26
CA ARG A 322 6.85 -22.66 24.52
C ARG A 322 6.59 -21.51 25.50
N ARG A 323 7.37 -20.42 25.39
CA ARG A 323 7.25 -19.23 26.25
C ARG A 323 6.22 -18.23 25.71
N CYS A 324 6.05 -18.17 24.38
CA CYS A 324 5.09 -17.32 23.70
C CYS A 324 4.35 -18.14 22.63
N ASP A 325 3.13 -18.58 22.95
CA ASP A 325 2.28 -19.30 22.00
C ASP A 325 1.66 -18.28 21.03
N MET A 326 2.37 -18.02 19.93
CA MET A 326 1.94 -17.11 18.87
C MET A 326 0.83 -17.74 18.03
N LEU A 327 0.90 -19.07 17.86
CA LEU A 327 -0.06 -19.83 17.07
C LEU A 327 -1.35 -20.15 17.82
N LEU A 328 -1.36 -20.05 19.15
CA LEU A 328 -2.51 -20.15 20.05
C LEU A 328 -3.72 -20.93 19.49
N GLY A 329 -3.64 -22.26 19.44
CA GLY A 329 -4.68 -23.15 18.90
C GLY A 329 -4.45 -23.61 17.46
N MET A 330 -3.87 -22.78 16.58
CA MET A 330 -3.61 -23.13 15.18
C MET A 330 -2.56 -24.23 14.99
N ARG A 331 -1.62 -24.39 15.94
CA ARG A 331 -0.46 -25.29 15.80
C ARG A 331 -0.80 -26.70 15.31
N ARG A 332 -1.90 -27.30 15.79
CA ARG A 332 -2.34 -28.64 15.36
C ARG A 332 -2.81 -28.64 13.91
N HIS A 333 -3.63 -27.67 13.53
CA HIS A 333 -4.18 -27.54 12.19
C HIS A 333 -3.07 -27.30 11.15
N LEU A 334 -2.09 -26.46 11.48
CA LEU A 334 -0.93 -26.20 10.63
C LEU A 334 -0.07 -27.44 10.34
N LYS A 335 -0.07 -28.43 11.25
CA LYS A 335 0.60 -29.72 11.06
C LYS A 335 -0.27 -30.71 10.28
N GLU A 336 -1.57 -30.71 10.56
CA GLU A 336 -2.54 -31.65 10.01
C GLU A 336 -2.91 -31.36 8.55
N ASP A 337 -2.85 -30.12 8.09
CA ASP A 337 -3.25 -29.74 6.73
C ASP A 337 -2.07 -29.16 5.95
N LEU A 338 -2.35 -28.48 4.83
CA LEU A 338 -1.31 -27.94 3.96
C LEU A 338 -1.03 -26.49 4.34
N LEU A 339 0.24 -26.17 4.58
CA LEU A 339 0.69 -24.82 4.92
C LEU A 339 1.83 -24.40 3.99
N PHE A 340 1.57 -23.43 3.13
CA PHE A 340 2.57 -22.80 2.28
C PHE A 340 3.15 -21.59 3.00
N ARG A 341 4.46 -21.64 3.26
CA ARG A 341 5.22 -20.56 3.92
C ARG A 341 6.01 -19.70 2.94
N ASN A 342 6.15 -20.14 1.69
CA ASN A 342 6.79 -19.38 0.62
C ASN A 342 5.72 -18.62 -0.16
N PHE A 343 4.95 -17.79 0.54
CA PHE A 343 3.74 -17.18 0.00
C PHE A 343 3.66 -15.70 0.34
N GLN A 344 3.06 -14.90 -0.55
CA GLN A 344 2.97 -13.45 -0.39
C GLN A 344 1.61 -12.89 -0.83
N SER A 345 1.22 -11.77 -0.23
CA SER A 345 0.00 -11.08 -0.64
C SER A 345 0.20 -10.42 -2.00
N VAL A 346 -0.88 -10.23 -2.77
CA VAL A 346 -0.78 -9.52 -4.06
C VAL A 346 -0.66 -8.00 -3.90
N GLY A 347 -1.20 -7.47 -2.81
CA GLY A 347 -1.09 -6.07 -2.42
C GLY A 347 -0.52 -5.92 -1.01
N ASN A 348 -0.43 -4.68 -0.54
CA ASN A 348 0.06 -4.34 0.80
C ASN A 348 -1.02 -3.56 1.57
N GLY A 349 -2.27 -4.06 1.59
CA GLY A 349 -3.40 -3.44 2.31
C GLY A 349 -4.74 -4.11 2.03
N THR A 350 -5.67 -4.06 2.99
CA THR A 350 -6.95 -4.77 2.95
C THR A 350 -7.77 -4.47 1.70
N ILE A 351 -8.01 -3.19 1.37
CA ILE A 351 -8.78 -2.83 0.18
C ILE A 351 -8.07 -3.24 -1.12
N ALA A 352 -6.75 -3.07 -1.18
CA ALA A 352 -5.97 -3.50 -2.34
C ALA A 352 -6.03 -5.02 -2.54
N SER A 353 -6.02 -5.78 -1.45
CA SER A 353 -6.21 -7.22 -1.47
C SER A 353 -7.62 -7.57 -1.94
N ILE A 354 -8.68 -7.02 -1.32
CA ILE A 354 -10.08 -7.25 -1.73
C ILE A 354 -10.27 -6.98 -3.23
N GLU A 355 -9.81 -5.82 -3.74
CA GLU A 355 -9.95 -5.46 -5.16
C GLU A 355 -9.22 -6.46 -6.08
N ASN A 356 -8.00 -6.88 -5.74
CA ASN A 356 -7.25 -7.84 -6.56
C ASN A 356 -7.87 -9.24 -6.52
N ILE A 357 -8.34 -9.70 -5.37
CA ILE A 357 -8.95 -11.02 -5.21
C ILE A 357 -10.28 -11.06 -5.95
N VAL A 358 -11.11 -10.03 -5.75
CA VAL A 358 -12.45 -9.98 -6.31
C VAL A 358 -12.42 -9.74 -7.81
N SER A 359 -11.60 -8.82 -8.29
CA SER A 359 -11.68 -8.34 -9.67
C SER A 359 -10.38 -8.43 -10.47
N SER A 360 -9.24 -8.76 -9.85
CA SER A 360 -7.94 -8.92 -10.53
C SER A 360 -7.47 -7.67 -11.31
N VAL A 361 -7.95 -6.49 -10.95
CA VAL A 361 -7.69 -5.24 -11.67
C VAL A 361 -6.27 -4.73 -11.37
N PRO A 362 -5.46 -4.32 -12.38
CA PRO A 362 -4.11 -3.77 -12.17
C PRO A 362 -4.10 -2.27 -11.82
N PHE A 363 -5.27 -1.67 -11.59
CA PHE A 363 -5.44 -0.26 -11.28
C PHE A 363 -5.85 -0.12 -9.81
N PRO A 364 -5.18 0.73 -9.04
CA PRO A 364 -5.51 0.93 -7.64
C PRO A 364 -6.87 1.63 -7.48
N ARG A 365 -7.57 1.37 -6.39
CA ARG A 365 -8.82 2.04 -6.00
C ARG A 365 -9.94 1.83 -7.03
N PHE A 366 -10.05 0.61 -7.57
CA PHE A 366 -11.14 0.21 -8.47
C PHE A 366 -12.52 0.43 -7.86
N PHE A 367 -12.73 0.11 -6.59
CA PHE A 367 -14.00 0.29 -5.91
C PHE A 367 -14.35 1.78 -5.72
N SER A 368 -13.38 2.68 -5.74
CA SER A 368 -13.63 4.14 -5.74
C SER A 368 -13.71 4.75 -7.14
N SER A 369 -13.54 3.96 -8.20
CA SER A 369 -13.57 4.43 -9.59
C SER A 369 -14.99 4.48 -10.16
N PRO A 370 -15.23 5.19 -11.27
CA PRO A 370 -16.48 5.09 -12.01
C PRO A 370 -16.77 3.69 -12.57
N TYR A 371 -15.74 2.85 -12.74
CA TYR A 371 -15.89 1.52 -13.33
C TYR A 371 -16.45 0.46 -12.37
N ARG A 372 -16.57 0.78 -11.06
CA ARG A 372 -17.10 -0.13 -10.04
C ARG A 372 -18.52 -0.63 -10.33
N PHE A 373 -19.29 0.12 -11.13
CA PHE A 373 -20.65 -0.18 -11.55
C PHE A 373 -20.75 -1.19 -12.69
N HIS A 374 -19.62 -1.73 -13.15
CA HIS A 374 -19.59 -2.70 -14.25
C HIS A 374 -19.07 -4.04 -13.74
N CYS A 375 -19.77 -5.11 -14.12
CA CYS A 375 -19.26 -6.46 -13.89
C CYS A 375 -18.02 -6.69 -14.75
N LEU A 376 -16.91 -7.01 -14.12
CA LEU A 376 -15.70 -7.34 -14.85
C LEU A 376 -15.69 -8.83 -15.23
N PRO A 377 -15.23 -9.20 -16.43
CA PRO A 377 -15.08 -10.60 -16.82
C PRO A 377 -14.16 -11.39 -15.88
N SER A 378 -13.29 -10.70 -15.15
CA SER A 378 -12.34 -11.23 -14.18
C SER A 378 -12.90 -11.40 -12.78
N SER A 379 -14.17 -11.06 -12.53
CA SER A 379 -14.76 -11.23 -11.20
C SER A 379 -14.64 -12.67 -10.72
N VAL A 380 -14.15 -12.86 -9.51
CA VAL A 380 -14.01 -14.18 -8.88
C VAL A 380 -15.35 -14.87 -8.71
N ALA A 381 -16.46 -14.13 -8.53
CA ALA A 381 -17.78 -14.71 -8.34
C ALA A 381 -18.32 -15.36 -9.62
N LEU A 382 -17.95 -14.86 -10.81
CA LEU A 382 -18.45 -15.35 -12.09
C LEU A 382 -18.19 -16.85 -12.31
N PRO A 383 -16.94 -17.37 -12.22
CA PRO A 383 -16.71 -18.78 -12.46
C PRO A 383 -17.38 -19.69 -11.41
N PHE A 384 -17.55 -19.21 -10.17
CA PHE A 384 -18.33 -19.95 -9.17
C PHE A 384 -19.83 -19.98 -9.52
N ASN A 385 -20.42 -18.83 -9.86
CA ASN A 385 -21.82 -18.75 -10.27
C ASN A 385 -22.10 -19.62 -11.51
N GLU A 386 -21.24 -19.56 -12.52
CA GLU A 386 -21.32 -20.39 -13.74
C GLU A 386 -21.15 -21.89 -13.45
N SER A 387 -20.43 -22.23 -12.38
CA SER A 387 -20.27 -23.60 -11.89
C SER A 387 -21.40 -24.05 -10.95
N GLY A 388 -22.43 -23.24 -10.75
CA GLY A 388 -23.63 -23.57 -9.98
C GLY A 388 -23.61 -23.18 -8.50
N TYR A 389 -22.61 -22.42 -8.04
CA TYR A 389 -22.53 -21.99 -6.64
C TYR A 389 -23.47 -20.81 -6.33
N THR A 390 -23.80 -20.67 -5.06
CA THR A 390 -24.13 -19.35 -4.48
C THR A 390 -22.85 -18.69 -3.97
N THR A 391 -22.67 -17.39 -4.20
CA THR A 391 -21.46 -16.64 -3.84
C THR A 391 -21.79 -15.56 -2.81
N GLU A 392 -21.15 -15.58 -1.64
CA GLU A 392 -21.35 -14.59 -0.58
C GLU A 392 -20.01 -13.96 -0.20
N PHE A 393 -19.96 -12.63 -0.20
CA PHE A 393 -18.93 -11.90 0.54
C PHE A 393 -19.44 -11.66 1.96
N ILE A 394 -18.66 -12.03 2.97
CA ILE A 394 -19.03 -11.88 4.38
C ILE A 394 -17.90 -11.24 5.19
N SER A 395 -18.19 -10.24 6.00
CA SER A 395 -17.19 -9.63 6.87
C SER A 395 -17.83 -9.00 8.10
N GLY A 396 -17.05 -8.88 9.18
CA GLY A 396 -17.41 -8.08 10.34
C GLY A 396 -17.39 -6.56 10.05
N MET A 397 -16.74 -6.12 8.98
CA MET A 397 -16.59 -4.71 8.63
C MET A 397 -17.90 -4.03 8.25
N ASP A 398 -17.92 -2.70 8.32
CA ASP A 398 -18.92 -1.93 7.59
C ASP A 398 -18.65 -2.01 6.09
N VAL A 399 -19.48 -2.77 5.37
CA VAL A 399 -19.30 -2.99 3.93
C VAL A 399 -19.50 -1.72 3.09
N ALA A 400 -19.99 -0.61 3.65
CA ALA A 400 -19.97 0.67 2.94
C ALA A 400 -18.54 1.25 2.79
N TRP A 401 -17.60 0.84 3.65
CA TRP A 401 -16.20 1.27 3.60
C TRP A 401 -15.59 1.01 2.22
N GLU A 402 -14.90 2.02 1.69
CA GLU A 402 -14.28 2.01 0.36
C GLU A 402 -15.23 1.60 -0.79
N ASN A 403 -16.53 1.82 -0.63
CA ASN A 403 -17.58 1.42 -1.59
C ASN A 403 -17.65 -0.10 -1.85
N CYS A 404 -17.19 -0.93 -0.90
CA CYS A 404 -17.18 -2.40 -1.06
C CYS A 404 -18.57 -2.96 -1.41
N ALA A 405 -19.61 -2.58 -0.67
CA ALA A 405 -20.97 -3.09 -0.86
C ALA A 405 -21.50 -2.80 -2.27
N GLU A 406 -21.24 -1.60 -2.78
CA GLU A 406 -21.63 -1.19 -4.12
C GLU A 406 -20.85 -1.99 -5.17
N ALA A 407 -19.52 -2.01 -5.09
CA ALA A 407 -18.69 -2.68 -6.08
C ALA A 407 -18.92 -4.21 -6.11
N LEU A 408 -18.97 -4.87 -4.95
CA LEU A 408 -19.17 -6.33 -4.83
C LEU A 408 -20.48 -6.79 -5.48
N LYS A 409 -21.56 -6.00 -5.31
CA LYS A 409 -22.85 -6.26 -5.97
C LYS A 409 -22.70 -6.29 -7.49
N TYR A 410 -21.99 -5.33 -8.06
CA TYR A 410 -21.72 -5.28 -9.51
C TYR A 410 -20.70 -6.32 -9.97
N GLN A 411 -19.94 -6.94 -9.07
CA GLN A 411 -19.12 -8.12 -9.37
C GLN A 411 -19.89 -9.44 -9.27
N HIS A 412 -21.22 -9.40 -9.16
CA HIS A 412 -22.11 -10.57 -9.16
C HIS A 412 -21.96 -11.52 -7.96
N PHE A 413 -21.52 -11.01 -6.81
CA PHE A 413 -21.76 -11.73 -5.55
C PHE A 413 -23.27 -11.84 -5.32
N THR A 414 -23.77 -13.05 -5.08
CA THR A 414 -25.20 -13.27 -4.82
C THR A 414 -25.66 -12.66 -3.49
N LYS A 415 -24.73 -12.49 -2.55
CA LYS A 415 -24.99 -11.87 -1.25
C LYS A 415 -23.75 -11.11 -0.76
N VAL A 416 -23.98 -9.99 -0.09
CA VAL A 416 -22.95 -9.24 0.66
C VAL A 416 -23.47 -9.06 2.07
N THR A 417 -22.74 -9.59 3.05
CA THR A 417 -23.08 -9.53 4.47
C THR A 417 -21.99 -8.75 5.21
N GLY A 418 -22.36 -7.64 5.82
CA GLY A 418 -21.47 -6.83 6.67
C GLY A 418 -21.95 -6.73 8.11
N LYS A 419 -21.29 -5.88 8.89
CA LYS A 419 -21.59 -5.55 10.30
C LYS A 419 -23.08 -5.47 10.61
N PHE A 420 -23.83 -4.62 9.90
CA PHE A 420 -25.23 -4.35 10.22
C PHE A 420 -26.14 -5.55 9.94
N THR A 421 -25.89 -6.31 8.87
CA THR A 421 -26.63 -7.54 8.58
C THR A 421 -26.36 -8.62 9.63
N LEU A 422 -25.10 -8.75 10.07
CA LEU A 422 -24.74 -9.66 11.17
C LEU A 422 -25.43 -9.25 12.47
N LYS A 423 -25.48 -7.96 12.78
CA LYS A 423 -26.18 -7.40 13.94
C LYS A 423 -27.69 -7.59 13.91
N GLU A 424 -28.30 -7.53 12.74
CA GLU A 424 -29.73 -7.79 12.57
C GLU A 424 -30.05 -9.28 12.81
N GLN A 425 -29.19 -10.18 12.30
CA GLN A 425 -29.30 -11.63 12.51
C GLN A 425 -29.02 -12.02 13.97
N HIS A 426 -28.05 -11.34 14.60
CA HIS A 426 -27.56 -11.59 15.95
C HIS A 426 -27.39 -10.28 16.74
N PRO A 427 -28.47 -9.77 17.37
CA PRO A 427 -28.44 -8.54 18.15
C PRO A 427 -27.48 -8.56 19.34
N GLU A 428 -26.99 -9.72 19.75
CA GLU A 428 -25.99 -9.92 20.80
C GLU A 428 -24.54 -9.74 20.34
N TYR A 429 -24.26 -9.76 19.02
CA TYR A 429 -22.88 -9.63 18.55
C TYR A 429 -22.28 -8.26 18.91
N GLU A 430 -21.18 -8.31 19.64
CA GLU A 430 -20.38 -7.12 19.94
C GLU A 430 -19.45 -6.78 18.76
N TYR A 431 -19.06 -5.51 18.69
CA TYR A 431 -18.23 -4.96 17.63
C TYR A 431 -17.34 -3.86 18.19
N ASN A 432 -16.22 -3.61 17.52
CA ASN A 432 -15.31 -2.50 17.79
C ASN A 432 -15.45 -1.40 16.71
N SER A 433 -14.54 -0.43 16.70
CA SER A 433 -14.55 0.65 15.71
C SER A 433 -14.44 0.18 14.25
N ILE A 434 -13.85 -1.00 14.02
CA ILE A 434 -13.63 -1.59 12.70
C ILE A 434 -14.79 -2.51 12.28
N GLY A 435 -15.23 -3.42 13.16
CA GLY A 435 -16.19 -4.45 12.80
C GLY A 435 -16.66 -5.35 13.95
N VAL A 436 -17.58 -6.27 13.62
CA VAL A 436 -17.98 -7.37 14.51
C VAL A 436 -16.78 -8.25 14.79
N PHE A 437 -16.59 -8.64 16.05
CA PHE A 437 -15.46 -9.47 16.45
C PHE A 437 -15.44 -10.82 15.73
N ASP A 438 -14.25 -11.29 15.37
CA ASP A 438 -14.10 -12.39 14.40
C ASP A 438 -14.63 -13.74 14.91
N HIS A 439 -14.69 -13.97 16.22
CA HIS A 439 -15.31 -15.19 16.76
C HIS A 439 -16.83 -15.25 16.47
N TYR A 440 -17.52 -14.11 16.38
CA TYR A 440 -18.92 -14.03 15.95
C TYR A 440 -19.05 -14.15 14.42
N LEU A 441 -18.11 -13.56 13.67
CA LEU A 441 -18.02 -13.75 12.22
C LEU A 441 -17.87 -15.23 11.87
N PHE A 442 -16.95 -15.95 12.52
CA PHE A 442 -16.77 -17.39 12.32
C PHE A 442 -17.97 -18.22 12.76
N ARG A 443 -18.70 -17.81 13.82
CA ARG A 443 -19.99 -18.44 14.17
C ARG A 443 -20.97 -18.35 13.01
N SER A 444 -21.08 -17.18 12.39
CA SER A 444 -22.00 -16.92 11.28
C SER A 444 -21.59 -17.67 10.00
N ILE A 445 -20.29 -17.86 9.77
CA ILE A 445 -19.77 -18.70 8.69
C ILE A 445 -20.11 -20.17 8.95
N GLN A 446 -19.90 -20.67 10.17
CA GLN A 446 -20.22 -22.04 10.54
C GLN A 446 -21.72 -22.33 10.34
N GLU A 447 -22.60 -21.41 10.73
CA GLU A 447 -24.05 -21.53 10.51
C GLU A 447 -24.41 -21.65 9.02
N ARG A 448 -23.73 -20.90 8.15
CA ARG A 448 -23.92 -21.01 6.69
C ARG A 448 -23.48 -22.37 6.15
N LEU A 449 -22.36 -22.88 6.64
CA LEU A 449 -21.81 -24.17 6.22
C LEU A 449 -22.62 -25.37 6.75
N ASP A 450 -23.23 -25.23 7.92
CA ASP A 450 -24.09 -26.27 8.51
C ASP A 450 -25.50 -26.31 7.87
N GLN A 451 -25.90 -25.26 7.15
CA GLN A 451 -27.16 -25.25 6.40
C GLN A 451 -27.10 -26.21 5.22
N HIS A 452 -28.12 -27.07 5.11
CA HIS A 452 -28.27 -27.93 3.95
C HIS A 452 -28.80 -27.14 2.75
N THR A 453 -27.93 -26.78 1.82
CA THR A 453 -28.28 -26.06 0.60
C THR A 453 -28.33 -26.99 -0.62
N ALA A 454 -29.21 -26.69 -1.58
CA ALA A 454 -29.28 -27.42 -2.84
C ALA A 454 -28.07 -27.14 -3.75
N LYS A 455 -27.50 -25.93 -3.66
CA LYS A 455 -26.32 -25.47 -4.39
C LYS A 455 -25.12 -25.43 -3.45
N PRO A 456 -23.90 -25.73 -3.93
CA PRO A 456 -22.69 -25.50 -3.14
C PRO A 456 -22.49 -23.99 -2.91
N GLN A 457 -21.82 -23.65 -1.81
CA GLN A 457 -21.58 -22.26 -1.41
C GLN A 457 -20.11 -21.90 -1.63
N MET A 458 -19.86 -20.70 -2.14
CA MET A 458 -18.57 -20.03 -2.08
C MET A 458 -18.72 -18.84 -1.12
N LEU A 459 -18.00 -18.88 -0.01
CA LEU A 459 -17.94 -17.82 0.98
C LEU A 459 -16.55 -17.15 0.90
N LEU A 460 -16.51 -15.86 0.60
CA LEU A 460 -15.30 -15.05 0.69
C LEU A 460 -15.39 -14.17 1.94
N CYS A 461 -14.50 -14.42 2.89
CA CYS A 461 -14.47 -13.78 4.20
C CYS A 461 -13.29 -12.81 4.32
N MET A 462 -13.52 -11.65 4.94
CA MET A 462 -12.47 -10.75 5.44
C MET A 462 -12.68 -10.50 6.93
N THR A 463 -11.67 -10.81 7.76
CA THR A 463 -11.71 -10.56 9.22
C THR A 463 -11.33 -9.13 9.55
N THR A 464 -11.51 -8.71 10.82
CA THR A 464 -11.35 -7.29 11.21
C THR A 464 -10.70 -7.03 12.56
N THR A 465 -10.64 -7.99 13.47
CA THR A 465 -10.24 -7.71 14.87
C THR A 465 -8.73 -7.48 14.99
N ASN A 466 -7.90 -8.11 14.16
CA ASN A 466 -6.45 -7.93 14.14
C ASN A 466 -6.01 -6.63 13.44
N HIS A 467 -6.69 -5.53 13.72
CA HIS A 467 -6.47 -4.23 13.09
C HIS A 467 -6.30 -3.13 14.16
N PRO A 468 -5.37 -2.17 13.99
CA PRO A 468 -5.29 -0.99 14.84
C PRO A 468 -6.65 -0.25 14.96
N PRO A 469 -7.04 0.22 16.15
CA PRO A 469 -6.28 0.34 17.39
C PRO A 469 -6.24 -0.93 18.27
N PHE A 470 -6.58 -2.11 17.73
CA PHE A 470 -6.59 -3.40 18.44
C PHE A 470 -7.57 -3.46 19.62
N GLU A 471 -8.81 -3.11 19.34
CA GLU A 471 -9.91 -3.27 20.30
C GLU A 471 -10.37 -4.73 20.32
N PHE A 472 -10.32 -5.37 21.50
CA PHE A 472 -10.74 -6.75 21.72
C PHE A 472 -11.99 -6.83 22.60
N PRO A 473 -12.75 -7.95 22.55
CA PRO A 473 -13.81 -8.20 23.52
C PRO A 473 -13.26 -8.15 24.96
N LYS A 474 -14.05 -7.60 25.90
CA LYS A 474 -13.61 -7.32 27.28
C LYS A 474 -13.23 -8.58 28.07
N ASP A 475 -13.79 -9.71 27.68
CA ASP A 475 -13.62 -11.03 28.29
C ASP A 475 -12.49 -11.84 27.64
N VAL A 476 -11.78 -11.30 26.64
CA VAL A 476 -10.60 -11.96 26.07
C VAL A 476 -9.51 -12.10 27.13
N GLN A 477 -9.34 -13.33 27.61
CA GLN A 477 -8.25 -13.70 28.50
C GLN A 477 -7.16 -14.44 27.72
N LEU A 478 -6.17 -13.69 27.24
CA LEU A 478 -4.94 -14.29 26.71
C LEU A 478 -3.86 -14.27 27.78
N LYS A 479 -3.13 -15.39 27.94
CA LYS A 479 -1.97 -15.43 28.82
C LYS A 479 -0.97 -14.36 28.39
N ALA A 480 -0.51 -13.55 29.34
CA ALA A 480 0.52 -12.54 29.09
C ALA A 480 1.79 -13.16 28.49
N VAL A 481 2.42 -12.42 27.58
CA VAL A 481 3.73 -12.76 27.02
C VAL A 481 4.80 -12.21 27.96
N PRO A 482 5.92 -12.92 28.19
CA PRO A 482 7.03 -12.39 29.00
C PRO A 482 7.58 -11.07 28.45
N ASP A 483 7.91 -10.12 29.32
CA ASP A 483 8.41 -8.79 28.91
C ASP A 483 9.67 -8.85 28.04
N ASP A 484 10.56 -9.82 28.29
CA ASP A 484 11.79 -10.01 27.51
C ASP A 484 11.54 -10.39 26.05
N TYR A 485 10.35 -10.89 25.73
CA TYR A 485 9.95 -11.19 24.35
C TYR A 485 9.92 -9.93 23.48
N TYR A 486 9.47 -8.80 24.05
CA TYR A 486 9.33 -7.53 23.35
C TYR A 486 10.70 -6.86 23.05
N ASN A 487 11.78 -7.37 23.65
CA ASN A 487 13.15 -6.92 23.38
C ASN A 487 13.80 -7.65 22.18
N ASN A 488 13.08 -8.54 21.50
CA ASN A 488 13.61 -9.24 20.33
C ASN A 488 14.04 -8.24 19.24
N GLU A 489 15.25 -8.42 18.72
CA GLU A 489 15.84 -7.56 17.69
C GLU A 489 15.01 -7.52 16.41
N CYS A 490 14.17 -8.55 16.15
CA CYS A 490 13.27 -8.56 15.00
C CYS A 490 12.22 -7.44 15.01
N PHE A 491 11.96 -6.81 16.16
CA PHE A 491 10.96 -5.76 16.27
C PHE A 491 11.56 -4.38 16.00
N ALA A 492 10.99 -3.66 15.02
CA ALA A 492 11.30 -2.26 14.77
C ALA A 492 10.64 -1.34 15.80
N GLU A 493 9.40 -1.65 16.20
CA GLU A 493 8.68 -0.94 17.25
C GLU A 493 9.30 -1.23 18.62
N LYS A 494 9.62 -0.18 19.37
CA LYS A 494 10.28 -0.26 20.70
C LYS A 494 9.35 0.15 21.83
N ASN A 495 8.20 0.74 21.53
CA ASN A 495 7.15 0.97 22.51
C ASN A 495 6.47 -0.35 22.86
N HIS A 496 6.70 -0.80 24.10
CA HIS A 496 6.17 -2.06 24.61
C HIS A 496 4.64 -2.12 24.53
N GLU A 497 3.92 -1.06 24.88
CA GLU A 497 2.45 -1.08 24.87
C GLU A 497 1.88 -1.25 23.46
N VAL A 498 2.48 -0.58 22.47
CA VAL A 498 2.11 -0.72 21.06
C VAL A 498 2.38 -2.14 20.58
N LEU A 499 3.59 -2.64 20.81
CA LEU A 499 3.97 -3.99 20.38
C LEU A 499 3.11 -5.07 21.06
N GLN A 500 2.75 -4.88 22.33
CA GLN A 500 1.84 -5.76 23.05
C GLN A 500 0.48 -5.87 22.35
N LYS A 501 -0.08 -4.78 21.84
CA LYS A 501 -1.35 -4.79 21.11
C LYS A 501 -1.27 -5.60 19.82
N TYR A 502 -0.25 -5.38 19.00
CA TYR A 502 -0.03 -6.17 17.77
C TYR A 502 0.13 -7.67 18.06
N ILE A 503 0.93 -8.03 19.06
CA ILE A 503 1.14 -9.43 19.45
C ILE A 503 -0.15 -10.06 20.00
N THR A 504 -0.94 -9.28 20.76
CA THR A 504 -2.24 -9.71 21.27
C THR A 504 -3.23 -9.93 20.12
N GLY A 505 -3.28 -9.01 19.14
CA GLY A 505 -4.13 -9.12 17.96
C GLY A 505 -3.83 -10.35 17.14
N PHE A 506 -2.55 -10.60 16.85
CA PHE A 506 -2.13 -11.78 16.11
C PHE A 506 -2.47 -13.08 16.86
N ARG A 507 -2.28 -13.12 18.19
CA ARG A 507 -2.62 -14.29 19.01
C ARG A 507 -4.13 -14.49 19.11
N TYR A 508 -4.90 -13.42 19.22
CA TYR A 508 -6.36 -13.48 19.20
C TYR A 508 -6.89 -14.03 17.87
N ALA A 509 -6.40 -13.54 16.73
CA ALA A 509 -6.74 -14.05 15.41
C ALA A 509 -6.44 -15.55 15.28
N ASN A 510 -5.27 -15.99 15.74
CA ASN A 510 -4.95 -17.42 15.73
C ASN A 510 -5.87 -18.23 16.67
N LYS A 511 -6.23 -17.70 17.84
CA LYS A 511 -7.17 -18.36 18.74
C LYS A 511 -8.55 -18.53 18.11
N THR A 512 -9.11 -17.46 17.55
CA THR A 512 -10.45 -17.50 16.95
C THR A 512 -10.48 -18.42 15.72
N LEU A 513 -9.44 -18.38 14.88
CA LEU A 513 -9.28 -19.33 13.77
C LEU A 513 -9.14 -20.78 14.25
N GLY A 514 -8.34 -21.02 15.29
CA GLY A 514 -8.15 -22.35 15.86
C GLY A 514 -9.43 -22.94 16.43
N ASP A 515 -10.19 -22.13 17.19
CA ASP A 515 -11.49 -22.52 17.73
C ASP A 515 -12.52 -22.78 16.62
N PHE A 516 -12.53 -21.94 15.57
CA PHE A 516 -13.36 -22.17 14.39
C PHE A 516 -13.01 -23.49 13.69
N LEU A 517 -11.73 -23.74 13.43
CA LEU A 517 -11.28 -24.96 12.75
C LEU A 517 -11.55 -26.22 13.58
N ASP A 518 -11.44 -26.16 14.91
CA ASP A 518 -11.86 -27.27 15.78
C ASP A 518 -13.32 -27.62 15.58
N LYS A 519 -14.20 -26.61 15.65
CA LYS A 519 -15.64 -26.80 15.48
C LYS A 519 -15.97 -27.27 14.06
N PHE A 520 -15.38 -26.62 13.04
CA PHE A 520 -15.60 -26.95 11.64
C PHE A 520 -15.19 -28.39 11.33
N LYS A 521 -13.99 -28.82 11.73
CA LYS A 521 -13.48 -30.18 11.47
C LYS A 521 -14.29 -31.28 12.16
N GLN A 522 -15.03 -30.95 13.23
CA GLN A 522 -15.95 -31.85 13.91
C GLN A 522 -17.36 -31.85 13.29
N SER A 523 -17.66 -30.89 12.42
CA SER A 523 -18.97 -30.73 11.77
C SER A 523 -19.05 -31.54 10.47
N LYS A 524 -20.27 -31.87 10.05
CA LYS A 524 -20.53 -32.53 8.76
C LYS A 524 -20.07 -31.69 7.56
N ALA A 525 -19.96 -30.36 7.73
CA ALA A 525 -19.50 -29.47 6.66
C ALA A 525 -18.06 -29.79 6.24
N ALA A 526 -17.20 -30.24 7.17
CA ALA A 526 -15.81 -30.59 6.89
C ALA A 526 -15.64 -31.79 5.94
N GLU A 527 -16.68 -32.62 5.79
CA GLU A 527 -16.68 -33.75 4.86
C GLU A 527 -16.75 -33.31 3.39
N ASN A 528 -17.26 -32.11 3.10
CA ASN A 528 -17.49 -31.61 1.73
C ASN A 528 -17.24 -30.08 1.60
N THR A 529 -16.22 -29.55 2.27
CA THR A 529 -15.83 -28.13 2.18
C THR A 529 -14.32 -28.01 2.07
N ILE A 530 -13.85 -27.20 1.12
CA ILE A 530 -12.46 -26.74 1.03
C ILE A 530 -12.36 -25.43 1.80
N VAL A 531 -11.35 -25.29 2.67
CA VAL A 531 -11.07 -24.03 3.38
C VAL A 531 -9.70 -23.53 2.96
N ILE A 532 -9.65 -22.29 2.49
CA ILE A 532 -8.44 -21.54 2.16
C ILE A 532 -8.32 -20.40 3.15
N ILE A 533 -7.17 -20.24 3.81
CA ILE A 533 -6.93 -19.15 4.75
C ILE A 533 -5.59 -18.51 4.40
N SER A 534 -5.56 -17.18 4.27
CA SER A 534 -4.32 -16.44 4.04
C SER A 534 -4.39 -15.07 4.72
N GLY A 535 -3.24 -14.48 5.02
CA GLY A 535 -3.22 -13.06 5.36
C GLY A 535 -3.62 -12.22 4.16
N ASP A 536 -4.41 -11.19 4.36
CA ASP A 536 -4.69 -10.19 3.32
C ASP A 536 -3.44 -9.37 2.99
N HIS A 537 -2.63 -9.06 4.00
CA HIS A 537 -1.27 -8.56 3.91
C HIS A 537 -0.46 -8.94 5.15
N ASN A 538 0.84 -8.62 5.11
CA ASN A 538 1.72 -8.82 6.25
C ASN A 538 1.49 -7.75 7.33
N VAL A 539 1.87 -8.04 8.58
CA VAL A 539 1.85 -7.04 9.66
C VAL A 539 2.72 -5.84 9.29
N ARG A 540 2.20 -4.64 9.53
CA ARG A 540 2.92 -3.38 9.28
C ARG A 540 3.62 -2.89 10.55
N SER A 541 4.61 -2.03 10.35
CA SER A 541 5.18 -1.15 11.38
C SER A 541 6.04 -1.79 12.48
N ILE A 542 5.82 -3.07 12.83
CA ILE A 542 6.50 -3.68 13.98
C ILE A 542 7.73 -4.53 13.64
N LEU A 543 7.96 -4.91 12.38
CA LEU A 543 9.09 -5.78 12.00
C LEU A 543 10.27 -4.99 11.43
N ASP A 544 11.48 -5.32 11.86
CA ASP A 544 12.73 -4.78 11.34
C ASP A 544 13.30 -5.70 10.24
N TYR A 545 13.12 -5.32 8.98
CA TYR A 545 13.64 -6.08 7.82
C TYR A 545 15.16 -5.91 7.56
N THR A 546 15.88 -5.29 8.49
CA THR A 546 17.35 -5.38 8.53
C THR A 546 17.81 -6.55 9.39
N GLN A 547 17.00 -6.93 10.38
CA GLN A 547 17.22 -8.10 11.24
C GLN A 547 16.47 -9.34 10.70
N VAL A 548 15.35 -9.09 10.01
CA VAL A 548 14.54 -10.10 9.34
C VAL A 548 14.81 -10.07 7.85
N ASP A 549 14.92 -11.24 7.21
CA ASP A 549 15.09 -11.33 5.75
C ASP A 549 13.96 -10.58 5.00
N LYS A 550 14.33 -9.70 4.07
CA LYS A 550 13.39 -8.89 3.27
C LYS A 550 12.35 -9.71 2.50
N ARG A 551 12.58 -11.01 2.27
CA ARG A 551 11.58 -11.91 1.69
C ARG A 551 10.27 -11.96 2.48
N TRP A 552 10.33 -11.60 3.77
CA TRP A 552 9.17 -11.64 4.65
C TRP A 552 8.31 -10.38 4.56
N GLU A 553 8.79 -9.30 3.93
CA GLU A 553 8.15 -7.98 3.94
C GLU A 553 6.72 -8.00 3.41
N ARG A 554 6.45 -8.78 2.36
CA ARG A 554 5.11 -8.96 1.78
C ARG A 554 4.51 -10.35 2.07
N SER A 555 5.11 -11.09 3.00
CA SER A 555 4.84 -12.50 3.15
C SER A 555 3.66 -12.78 4.10
N VAL A 556 2.75 -13.63 3.63
CA VAL A 556 1.59 -14.14 4.37
C VAL A 556 1.55 -15.66 4.19
N PRO A 557 1.06 -16.44 5.17
CA PRO A 557 0.89 -17.87 4.99
C PRO A 557 -0.29 -18.15 4.04
N LEU A 558 -0.30 -19.34 3.43
CA LEU A 558 -1.49 -19.92 2.83
C LEU A 558 -1.75 -21.29 3.47
N TYR A 559 -2.85 -21.40 4.19
CA TYR A 559 -3.36 -22.63 4.77
C TYR A 559 -4.48 -23.20 3.88
N ILE A 560 -4.44 -24.50 3.61
CA ILE A 560 -5.43 -25.21 2.82
C ILE A 560 -5.89 -26.46 3.58
N TYR A 561 -7.17 -26.48 3.95
CA TYR A 561 -7.87 -27.69 4.34
C TYR A 561 -8.58 -28.28 3.12
N LEU A 562 -8.32 -29.55 2.84
CA LEU A 562 -9.06 -30.34 1.87
C LEU A 562 -9.95 -31.36 2.62
N PRO A 563 -11.19 -31.58 2.18
CA PRO A 563 -12.02 -32.66 2.71
C PRO A 563 -11.34 -34.02 2.42
N PRO A 564 -11.58 -35.06 3.25
CA PRO A 564 -10.79 -36.30 3.19
C PRO A 564 -10.66 -36.93 1.80
N TYR A 565 -11.73 -36.90 0.99
CA TYR A 565 -11.77 -37.48 -0.35
C TYR A 565 -10.94 -36.73 -1.41
N LEU A 566 -10.53 -35.49 -1.13
CA LEU A 566 -9.65 -34.70 -2.00
C LEU A 566 -8.18 -34.74 -1.57
N ARG A 567 -7.85 -35.37 -0.44
CA ARG A 567 -6.48 -35.41 0.07
C ARG A 567 -5.63 -36.39 -0.74
N LYS A 568 -4.41 -35.98 -1.04
CA LYS A 568 -3.34 -36.85 -1.57
C LYS A 568 -2.09 -36.70 -0.73
N GLU A 569 -1.35 -37.79 -0.55
CA GLU A 569 -0.07 -37.78 0.18
C GLU A 569 0.95 -36.84 -0.49
N SER A 570 0.97 -36.81 -1.82
CA SER A 570 1.86 -35.97 -2.64
C SER A 570 1.70 -34.46 -2.40
N TYR A 571 0.55 -34.00 -1.90
CA TYR A 571 0.32 -32.57 -1.67
C TYR A 571 1.18 -31.99 -0.54
N ARG A 572 1.53 -32.80 0.47
CA ARG A 572 2.37 -32.32 1.57
C ARG A 572 3.78 -31.95 1.12
N SER A 573 4.36 -32.67 0.15
CA SER A 573 5.69 -32.36 -0.36
C SER A 573 5.72 -31.09 -1.20
N MET A 574 4.56 -30.58 -1.65
CA MET A 574 4.45 -29.40 -2.53
C MET A 574 4.37 -28.08 -1.77
N THR A 575 4.27 -28.08 -0.44
CA THR A 575 4.05 -26.85 0.34
C THR A 575 5.25 -25.89 0.38
N ASN A 576 6.40 -26.33 -0.15
CA ASN A 576 7.58 -25.48 -0.35
C ASN A 576 7.54 -24.65 -1.63
N ARG A 577 6.54 -24.83 -2.50
CA ARG A 577 6.35 -24.01 -3.70
C ARG A 577 6.13 -22.55 -3.34
N TRP A 578 6.74 -21.67 -4.15
CA TRP A 578 6.46 -20.24 -4.09
C TRP A 578 5.05 -19.94 -4.63
N GLY A 579 4.33 -18.96 -4.06
CA GLY A 579 3.05 -18.53 -4.61
C GLY A 579 2.53 -17.21 -4.04
N SER A 580 1.46 -16.69 -4.61
CA SER A 580 0.72 -15.53 -4.10
C SER A 580 -0.79 -15.69 -4.25
N HIS A 581 -1.58 -14.70 -3.83
CA HIS A 581 -3.05 -14.78 -3.95
C HIS A 581 -3.54 -15.05 -5.37
N ASP A 582 -2.76 -14.69 -6.41
CA ASP A 582 -3.04 -15.00 -7.82
C ASP A 582 -3.14 -16.52 -8.10
N ASP A 583 -2.54 -17.36 -7.26
CA ASP A 583 -2.51 -18.82 -7.39
C ASP A 583 -3.73 -19.52 -6.77
N ILE A 584 -4.49 -18.84 -5.91
CA ILE A 584 -5.60 -19.45 -5.14
C ILE A 584 -6.69 -19.96 -6.08
N LEU A 585 -7.13 -19.13 -7.03
CA LEU A 585 -8.20 -19.49 -7.96
C LEU A 585 -7.77 -20.65 -8.88
N ALA A 586 -6.52 -20.63 -9.35
CA ALA A 586 -5.96 -21.71 -10.16
C ALA A 586 -5.83 -23.02 -9.38
N THR A 587 -5.58 -22.95 -8.07
CA THR A 587 -5.50 -24.10 -7.17
C THR A 587 -6.89 -24.68 -6.86
N LEU A 588 -7.92 -23.84 -6.71
CA LEU A 588 -9.30 -24.25 -6.50
C LEU A 588 -9.99 -24.77 -7.76
N ALA A 589 -9.62 -24.24 -8.93
CA ALA A 589 -10.28 -24.49 -10.21
C ALA A 589 -10.60 -25.99 -10.49
N PRO A 590 -9.67 -26.95 -10.31
CA PRO A 590 -9.96 -28.38 -10.56
C PRO A 590 -10.99 -29.00 -9.61
N PHE A 591 -11.21 -28.37 -8.44
CA PHE A 591 -12.14 -28.85 -7.41
C PHE A 591 -13.45 -28.07 -7.37
N ALA A 592 -13.51 -26.92 -8.05
CA ALA A 592 -14.67 -26.04 -8.00
C ALA A 592 -15.37 -25.89 -9.34
N PHE A 593 -14.65 -25.83 -10.46
CA PHE A 593 -15.22 -25.34 -11.72
C PHE A 593 -15.68 -26.45 -12.67
N ARG A 594 -16.75 -26.18 -13.43
CA ARG A 594 -17.39 -27.13 -14.35
C ARG A 594 -17.64 -26.49 -15.72
N ASN A 595 -16.81 -26.83 -16.70
CA ASN A 595 -16.88 -26.28 -18.07
C ASN A 595 -16.86 -24.74 -18.09
N THR A 596 -16.06 -24.14 -17.22
CA THR A 596 -16.10 -22.72 -16.89
C THR A 596 -14.82 -22.01 -17.32
N LYS A 597 -14.92 -20.73 -17.69
CA LYS A 597 -13.77 -19.88 -17.93
C LYS A 597 -13.50 -18.99 -16.74
N TYR A 598 -12.23 -18.81 -16.40
CA TYR A 598 -11.80 -17.86 -15.37
C TYR A 598 -10.50 -17.19 -15.76
N MET A 599 -10.26 -15.98 -15.25
CA MET A 599 -8.98 -15.30 -15.44
C MET A 599 -7.92 -16.01 -14.61
N CYS A 600 -6.95 -16.64 -15.26
CA CYS A 600 -5.92 -17.42 -14.60
C CYS A 600 -4.64 -16.60 -14.49
N LEU A 601 -4.40 -15.99 -13.32
CA LEU A 601 -3.22 -15.16 -13.05
C LEU A 601 -2.03 -15.92 -12.46
N GLY A 602 -2.30 -17.07 -11.84
CA GLY A 602 -1.30 -17.92 -11.19
C GLY A 602 -1.32 -19.37 -11.67
N ASN A 603 -0.66 -20.22 -10.90
CA ASN A 603 -0.50 -21.65 -11.10
C ASN A 603 -1.27 -22.43 -10.03
N ASN A 604 -1.74 -23.63 -10.38
CA ASN A 604 -2.26 -24.56 -9.38
C ASN A 604 -1.09 -25.06 -8.51
N LEU A 605 -1.09 -24.70 -7.23
CA LEU A 605 -0.05 -25.08 -6.26
C LEU A 605 -0.06 -26.57 -5.93
N LEU A 606 -1.15 -27.29 -6.22
CA LEU A 606 -1.32 -28.73 -6.01
C LEU A 606 -1.18 -29.55 -7.31
N LYS A 607 -0.67 -28.92 -8.38
CA LYS A 607 -0.46 -29.63 -9.66
C LYS A 607 0.72 -30.60 -9.56
N GLU A 608 0.45 -31.88 -9.79
CA GLU A 608 1.44 -32.95 -9.87
C GLU A 608 2.23 -32.88 -11.19
N GLY A 609 3.44 -33.46 -11.20
CA GLY A 609 4.29 -33.54 -12.41
C GLY A 609 4.94 -32.23 -12.85
N VAL A 610 4.90 -31.18 -12.02
CA VAL A 610 5.57 -29.89 -12.26
C VAL A 610 6.64 -29.68 -11.21
N ALA A 611 7.85 -29.28 -11.63
CA ALA A 611 8.95 -29.02 -10.73
C ALA A 611 8.70 -27.77 -9.86
N ASP A 612 8.87 -27.91 -8.55
CA ASP A 612 8.66 -26.84 -7.56
C ASP A 612 9.53 -25.61 -7.83
N SER A 613 10.71 -25.81 -8.42
CA SER A 613 11.65 -24.74 -8.79
C SER A 613 11.12 -23.77 -9.86
N THR A 614 10.01 -24.11 -10.53
CA THR A 614 9.35 -23.26 -11.54
C THR A 614 8.21 -22.41 -10.98
N TYR A 615 7.90 -22.57 -9.69
CA TYR A 615 6.94 -21.74 -8.99
C TYR A 615 7.61 -20.45 -8.50
N TYR A 616 6.83 -19.38 -8.43
CA TYR A 616 7.27 -18.06 -8.00
C TYR A 616 6.12 -17.33 -7.33
N SER A 617 6.47 -16.32 -6.55
CA SER A 617 5.58 -15.54 -5.72
C SER A 617 5.66 -14.08 -6.16
N ALA A 618 4.53 -13.47 -6.53
CA ALA A 618 4.48 -12.14 -7.13
C ALA A 618 3.47 -11.20 -6.44
N ASN A 619 3.95 -10.00 -6.12
CA ASN A 619 3.28 -8.85 -5.51
C ASN A 619 3.64 -7.66 -6.42
N VAL A 620 2.88 -6.56 -6.34
CA VAL A 620 3.18 -5.32 -7.09
C VAL A 620 4.62 -4.84 -6.89
N GLU A 621 5.22 -5.09 -5.72
CA GLU A 621 6.54 -4.56 -5.34
C GLU A 621 7.66 -5.61 -5.24
N GLN A 622 7.32 -6.90 -5.16
CA GLN A 622 8.30 -7.96 -4.87
C GLN A 622 8.03 -9.21 -5.72
N LEU A 623 9.11 -9.80 -6.25
CA LEU A 623 9.10 -11.09 -6.92
C LEU A 623 10.12 -12.02 -6.26
N LEU A 624 9.64 -13.18 -5.78
CA LEU A 624 10.48 -14.22 -5.17
C LEU A 624 10.34 -15.53 -5.96
N ALA A 625 11.47 -16.12 -6.32
CA ALA A 625 11.54 -17.43 -6.95
C ALA A 625 12.86 -18.11 -6.57
N CYS A 626 13.01 -19.38 -6.94
CA CYS A 626 14.33 -20.02 -6.91
C CYS A 626 15.33 -19.22 -7.78
N PRO A 627 16.60 -19.05 -7.37
CA PRO A 627 17.57 -18.23 -8.10
C PRO A 627 17.72 -18.58 -9.58
N ALA A 628 17.70 -19.88 -9.91
CA ALA A 628 17.78 -20.37 -11.29
C ALA A 628 16.54 -20.00 -12.15
N TYR A 629 15.41 -19.68 -11.52
CA TYR A 629 14.15 -19.36 -12.20
C TYR A 629 13.80 -17.86 -12.15
N GLN A 630 14.49 -17.06 -11.33
CA GLN A 630 14.17 -15.64 -11.08
C GLN A 630 14.02 -14.82 -12.37
N ALA A 631 14.94 -14.93 -13.32
CA ALA A 631 14.89 -14.18 -14.58
C ALA A 631 13.69 -14.59 -15.45
N GLN A 632 13.37 -15.89 -15.49
CA GLN A 632 12.22 -16.39 -16.24
C GLN A 632 10.90 -15.99 -15.57
N ALA A 633 10.81 -16.09 -14.25
CA ALA A 633 9.67 -15.61 -13.48
C ALA A 633 9.42 -14.11 -13.73
N GLN A 634 10.47 -13.27 -13.70
CA GLN A 634 10.34 -11.84 -13.97
C GLN A 634 9.81 -11.57 -15.37
N ARG A 635 10.30 -12.32 -16.38
CA ARG A 635 9.84 -12.18 -17.75
C ARG A 635 8.36 -12.55 -17.89
N ILE A 636 7.91 -13.61 -17.22
CA ILE A 636 6.51 -14.05 -17.21
C ILE A 636 5.61 -13.03 -16.49
N VAL A 637 6.02 -12.54 -15.32
CA VAL A 637 5.26 -11.54 -14.54
C VAL A 637 5.14 -10.24 -15.32
N ASN A 638 6.22 -9.78 -15.98
CA ASN A 638 6.16 -8.58 -16.83
C ASN A 638 5.19 -8.76 -18.00
N ALA A 639 5.19 -9.94 -18.65
CA ALA A 639 4.22 -10.25 -19.71
C ALA A 639 2.79 -10.22 -19.17
N ARG A 640 2.54 -10.90 -18.05
CA ARG A 640 1.24 -10.95 -17.38
C ARG A 640 0.71 -9.55 -17.08
N ASN A 641 1.53 -8.71 -16.44
CA ASN A 641 1.13 -7.37 -16.00
C ASN A 641 0.84 -6.46 -17.21
N LEU A 642 1.69 -6.48 -18.23
CA LEU A 642 1.47 -5.80 -19.50
C LEU A 642 0.12 -6.18 -20.13
N LEU A 643 -0.11 -7.49 -20.34
CA LEU A 643 -1.33 -8.00 -20.98
C LEU A 643 -2.58 -7.67 -20.15
N ARG A 644 -2.47 -7.79 -18.82
CA ARG A 644 -3.54 -7.45 -17.88
C ARG A 644 -3.91 -5.97 -17.98
N ILE A 645 -2.95 -5.05 -17.99
CA ILE A 645 -3.22 -3.61 -18.15
C ILE A 645 -3.94 -3.34 -19.47
N VAL A 646 -3.44 -3.85 -20.60
CA VAL A 646 -4.07 -3.63 -21.91
C VAL A 646 -5.48 -4.20 -21.95
N PHE A 647 -5.67 -5.41 -21.41
CA PHE A 647 -6.99 -6.05 -21.32
C PHE A 647 -8.00 -5.19 -20.59
N PHE A 648 -7.64 -4.68 -19.40
CA PHE A 648 -8.55 -3.85 -18.61
C PHE A 648 -8.77 -2.47 -19.22
N GLN A 649 -7.77 -1.81 -19.83
CA GLN A 649 -7.99 -0.55 -20.56
C GLN A 649 -8.99 -0.75 -21.71
N GLN A 650 -8.87 -1.84 -22.46
CA GLN A 650 -9.82 -2.14 -23.54
C GLN A 650 -11.20 -2.55 -23.03
N THR A 651 -11.27 -3.16 -21.85
CA THR A 651 -12.56 -3.49 -21.20
C THR A 651 -13.24 -2.21 -20.74
N PHE A 652 -12.53 -1.34 -20.02
CA PHE A 652 -13.04 -0.07 -19.53
C PHE A 652 -13.37 0.94 -20.64
N ALA A 653 -12.69 0.89 -21.78
CA ALA A 653 -13.06 1.72 -22.95
C ALA A 653 -14.44 1.37 -23.54
N LYS A 654 -15.01 0.22 -23.16
CA LYS A 654 -16.34 -0.25 -23.60
C LYS A 654 -17.40 -0.13 -22.51
N CYS A 655 -17.01 0.24 -21.28
CA CYS A 655 -17.90 0.55 -20.16
C CYS A 655 -18.36 2.00 -20.29
#